data_AF-A0AAT9GD22-F1
#
_entry.id   AF-A0AAT9GD22-F1
#
_cell.length_a   1.000
_cell.length_b   1.000
_cell.length_c   1.000
_cell.angle_alpha   90.00
_cell.angle_beta   90.00
_cell.angle_gamma   90.00
#
_symmetry.space_group_name_H-M   'P 1'
#
loop_
_entity.id
_entity.type
_entity.pdbx_description
1 polymer ?
#
loop_
_entity_poly.entity_id
_entity_poly.type
_entity_poly.pdbx_seq_one_letter_code
_entity_poly.pdbx_strand_id
1 'polypeptide(L)'
;MHKVDRSGSDEEYYDARSDESGSDLESIPTTSDFKQHTWKGNQPEKVTPHESQKVSVVGKVFSQDKKQHIKEKLEDGKLVYSGEFSYNDVDIKVHNKGSLLTSNQDNFVARTRVGNQERLDFTKPFTDVKRKLSEKLVITEVLKDALLDKRNEIYSNFKKFLLDRSNKTADNLECVEDLLQFSITLERYEKLKDLDTSILTDIADNKYISTELKGVTQGLLNIEKALRKRNKNFPKFDDSAQSSIKNLLGELQKIRNEWIECHRKFLRDKCTSYDSQLAYLMISNIDTLPEQQVLYISNKDINLFSDLANVMNEQFFSEFLDNLQDSLFRKVNEIRKYNSLKDFAPLTHPIYFYFCKSFQELILEISSKTDISVNDLFKKNEQGKWNLINTINWPSTSSLNHSLEQQYRFIFTLMKHFEPGCYSHKRKFEYKFELLQSSNDKTPWQSIKGWFVSGNKFSDIPEERLVWIYALDNAIAQLFSKESQECLALFKPLLEGYTSFIQETKDAHYESFRIATHNVIRFIAQTSPYLSKGISGIDQTILTKQIESIKKALSDKQSDNFRDLVDVYNEYWKNRQSILEKIPDKFPHERFKQDMEEIRQKLLNIISTVLDKKAKSQRLIKYFRSFNEFLEDLNSIEFSWFIKRTNDLIEKEVEWVNRDKKSCKVSDPENFIKKCKDIPNHYLIEITQDLLNSVSNLLEQKRWSDDDNVNAASELLSAIKKSFLYLKEQPNYMSFDIFKKESTGPFISVVDNSRSYEDFKKRIGIIGESFWYLRKQDEIGIEEALGLYRKENNSTVEIEKILRACLQTK
;
A
#
# COMPACT_ATOMS: atom_id res chain seq x y z
N MET A 1 -28.73 -6.18 40.32
CA MET A 1 -28.27 -7.17 41.32
C MET A 1 -27.53 -8.23 40.52
N HIS A 2 -26.22 -8.50 40.57
CA HIS A 2 -25.01 -7.94 41.22
C HIS A 2 -23.89 -7.94 40.13
N LYS A 3 -22.86 -7.09 40.02
CA LYS A 3 -22.13 -6.10 40.85
C LYS A 3 -21.13 -6.65 41.90
N VAL A 4 -19.93 -6.02 41.93
CA VAL A 4 -18.78 -6.17 42.85
C VAL A 4 -17.87 -7.37 42.54
N ASP A 5 -16.54 -7.26 42.41
CA ASP A 5 -15.60 -6.20 41.92
C ASP A 5 -14.15 -6.73 42.05
N ARG A 6 -13.16 -6.01 41.47
CA ARG A 6 -11.69 -6.05 41.76
C ARG A 6 -10.88 -7.30 41.34
N SER A 7 -9.55 -7.22 41.14
CA SER A 7 -8.63 -6.14 40.69
C SER A 7 -7.19 -6.71 40.64
N GLY A 8 -6.37 -6.27 39.68
CA GLY A 8 -4.96 -6.66 39.54
C GLY A 8 -4.62 -6.82 38.06
N SER A 9 -3.93 -5.95 37.33
CA SER A 9 -2.74 -5.13 37.61
C SER A 9 -1.48 -5.94 37.87
N ASP A 10 -0.83 -6.36 36.79
CA ASP A 10 0.62 -6.54 36.74
C ASP A 10 1.14 -5.81 35.50
N GLU A 11 2.05 -4.86 35.73
CA GLU A 11 2.79 -4.12 34.72
C GLU A 11 4.13 -4.83 34.52
N GLU A 12 4.45 -5.33 33.32
CA GLU A 12 5.84 -5.66 32.98
C GLU A 12 6.47 -4.48 32.21
N TYR A 13 6.98 -3.56 33.00
CA TYR A 13 8.07 -2.66 32.60
C TYR A 13 9.31 -3.50 32.25
N TYR A 14 9.88 -3.30 31.06
CA TYR A 14 11.32 -3.39 30.89
C TYR A 14 11.86 -2.08 30.35
N ASP A 15 12.37 -1.28 31.28
CA ASP A 15 12.98 0.01 31.03
C ASP A 15 14.35 -0.15 30.34
N ALA A 16 14.74 0.86 29.58
CA ALA A 16 16.01 0.86 28.86
C ALA A 16 17.17 1.22 29.80
N ARG A 17 18.35 0.63 29.55
CA ARG A 17 19.63 1.32 29.75
C ARG A 17 20.75 0.71 28.92
N SER A 18 21.22 1.53 27.98
CA SER A 18 22.61 1.59 27.56
C SER A 18 23.53 1.77 28.77
N ASP A 19 24.72 1.18 28.72
CA ASP A 19 25.94 1.88 29.10
C ASP A 19 27.08 1.47 28.16
N GLU A 20 27.82 2.47 27.69
CA GLU A 20 28.98 2.32 26.81
C GLU A 20 30.29 2.28 27.61
N SER A 21 31.38 1.98 26.91
CA SER A 21 32.76 2.32 27.25
C SER A 21 33.48 1.47 28.32
N GLY A 22 34.81 1.39 28.18
CA GLY A 22 35.71 0.68 29.09
C GLY A 22 36.64 -0.28 28.35
N SER A 23 37.72 0.25 27.79
CA SER A 23 38.87 -0.57 27.39
C SER A 23 39.61 -1.09 28.62
N ASP A 24 40.31 -2.21 28.43
CA ASP A 24 41.72 -2.45 28.79
C ASP A 24 41.92 -3.98 28.90
N LEU A 25 42.69 -4.61 28.01
CA LEU A 25 44.15 -4.75 28.03
C LEU A 25 44.66 -5.64 29.17
N GLU A 26 45.38 -6.69 28.76
CA GLU A 26 46.22 -7.58 29.57
C GLU A 26 45.44 -8.52 30.54
N SER A 27 45.81 -9.80 30.70
CA SER A 27 47.17 -10.35 30.64
C SER A 27 47.20 -11.84 30.27
N ILE A 28 48.25 -12.21 29.54
CA ILE A 28 48.70 -13.59 29.32
C ILE A 28 49.46 -14.07 30.57
N PRO A 29 49.37 -15.36 30.93
CA PRO A 29 50.56 -16.06 31.43
C PRO A 29 50.99 -17.23 30.53
N THR A 30 52.22 -17.13 30.08
CA THR A 30 53.04 -18.16 29.45
C THR A 30 53.10 -19.47 30.23
N THR A 31 53.01 -20.60 29.54
CA THR A 31 53.45 -21.90 30.08
C THR A 31 54.90 -22.20 29.68
N SER A 32 55.83 -21.97 30.61
CA SER A 32 57.18 -22.55 30.60
C SER A 32 57.44 -23.23 31.94
N ASP A 33 58.21 -24.32 31.87
CA ASP A 33 58.83 -25.05 32.99
C ASP A 33 57.92 -25.73 34.03
N PHE A 34 57.72 -27.04 33.84
CA PHE A 34 57.95 -27.98 34.94
C PHE A 34 58.98 -29.05 34.53
N LYS A 35 59.98 -29.25 35.39
CA LYS A 35 61.16 -30.07 35.11
C LYS A 35 60.93 -31.55 35.38
N GLN A 36 61.55 -32.36 34.51
CA GLN A 36 62.23 -33.62 34.78
C GLN A 36 62.03 -34.25 36.18
N HIS A 37 61.48 -35.46 36.23
CA HIS A 37 61.95 -36.47 37.16
C HIS A 37 62.15 -37.84 36.51
N THR A 38 63.42 -38.11 36.19
CA THR A 38 64.12 -39.40 36.37
C THR A 38 63.36 -40.71 36.10
N TRP A 39 63.65 -41.32 34.96
CA TRP A 39 63.89 -42.77 34.91
C TRP A 39 65.40 -43.04 34.96
N LYS A 40 65.89 -43.52 36.10
CA LYS A 40 67.20 -44.18 36.19
C LYS A 40 67.02 -45.65 35.83
N GLY A 41 67.85 -46.18 34.94
CA GLY A 41 67.74 -47.56 34.50
C GLY A 41 68.17 -48.58 35.55
N ASN A 42 67.72 -49.81 35.35
CA ASN A 42 68.45 -51.01 35.74
C ASN A 42 68.95 -51.76 34.50
N GLN A 43 69.88 -52.67 34.71
CA GLN A 43 70.79 -53.25 33.72
C GLN A 43 70.12 -54.15 32.64
N PRO A 44 70.85 -54.46 31.54
CA PRO A 44 70.26 -55.10 30.37
C PRO A 44 70.09 -56.61 30.54
N GLU A 45 68.88 -57.11 30.28
CA GLU A 45 68.74 -58.46 29.75
C GLU A 45 69.08 -58.45 28.26
N LYS A 46 69.94 -59.41 27.87
CA LYS A 46 70.37 -59.58 26.49
C LYS A 46 69.19 -60.03 25.63
N VAL A 47 68.62 -59.11 24.87
CA VAL A 47 68.01 -59.46 23.58
C VAL A 47 68.96 -58.99 22.50
N THR A 48 69.40 -59.96 21.70
CA THR A 48 70.34 -59.84 20.57
C THR A 48 70.10 -58.59 19.72
N PRO A 49 71.16 -57.96 19.19
CA PRO A 49 70.95 -57.04 18.08
C PRO A 49 70.28 -57.83 16.96
N HIS A 50 69.04 -57.47 16.62
CA HIS A 50 68.55 -57.79 15.29
C HIS A 50 69.53 -57.12 14.34
N GLU A 51 70.24 -57.96 13.58
CA GLU A 51 71.24 -57.50 12.63
C GLU A 51 70.65 -56.36 11.82
N SER A 52 71.43 -55.29 11.66
CA SER A 52 71.23 -54.38 10.55
C SER A 52 71.32 -55.22 9.28
N GLN A 53 70.18 -55.69 8.76
CA GLN A 53 70.10 -56.39 7.49
C GLN A 53 70.93 -55.57 6.50
N LYS A 54 71.92 -56.20 5.88
CA LYS A 54 72.75 -55.56 4.86
C LYS A 54 71.86 -55.27 3.65
N VAL A 55 71.21 -54.11 3.67
CA VAL A 55 70.39 -53.60 2.57
C VAL A 55 71.31 -53.34 1.37
N SER A 56 71.48 -54.35 0.53
CA SER A 56 72.17 -54.19 -0.75
C SER A 56 71.35 -53.24 -1.62
N VAL A 57 71.95 -52.14 -2.05
CA VAL A 57 71.38 -51.31 -3.13
C VAL A 57 71.64 -52.05 -4.44
N VAL A 58 70.55 -52.43 -5.12
CA VAL A 58 70.56 -53.34 -6.27
C VAL A 58 70.49 -52.59 -7.61
N GLY A 59 70.07 -51.32 -7.60
CA GLY A 59 70.07 -50.42 -8.76
C GLY A 59 69.95 -48.95 -8.34
N LYS A 60 70.52 -48.03 -9.12
CA LYS A 60 70.45 -46.59 -8.85
C LYS A 60 70.64 -45.77 -10.12
N VAL A 61 69.75 -44.79 -10.35
CA VAL A 61 69.83 -43.85 -11.47
C VAL A 61 69.45 -42.44 -11.01
N PHE A 62 70.03 -41.42 -11.67
CA PHE A 62 69.85 -40.00 -11.36
C PHE A 62 69.49 -39.20 -12.61
N SER A 63 68.79 -38.08 -12.46
CA SER A 63 68.69 -37.05 -13.49
C SER A 63 70.05 -36.42 -13.80
N GLN A 64 70.17 -35.75 -14.96
CA GLN A 64 71.40 -35.06 -15.38
C GLN A 64 71.85 -33.98 -14.39
N ASP A 65 70.90 -33.28 -13.76
CA ASP A 65 71.15 -32.28 -12.72
C ASP A 65 71.30 -32.88 -11.30
N LYS A 66 71.21 -34.20 -11.17
CA LYS A 66 71.23 -34.99 -9.92
C LYS A 66 70.17 -34.64 -8.88
N LYS A 67 69.21 -33.75 -9.18
CA LYS A 67 68.13 -33.38 -8.25
C LYS A 67 67.10 -34.49 -8.08
N GLN A 68 66.92 -35.33 -9.10
CA GLN A 68 65.99 -36.46 -9.08
C GLN A 68 66.76 -37.79 -9.08
N HIS A 69 66.21 -38.80 -8.40
CA HIS A 69 66.85 -40.11 -8.29
C HIS A 69 65.85 -41.24 -8.04
N ILE A 70 66.21 -42.45 -8.50
CA ILE A 70 65.50 -43.70 -8.21
C ILE A 70 66.54 -44.74 -7.75
N LYS A 71 66.20 -45.48 -6.70
CA LYS A 71 67.00 -46.51 -6.04
C LYS A 71 66.15 -47.78 -5.93
N GLU A 72 66.75 -48.92 -6.25
CA GLU A 72 66.21 -50.25 -5.98
C GLU A 72 67.02 -50.90 -4.87
N LYS A 73 66.32 -51.55 -3.94
CA LYS A 73 66.86 -52.27 -2.79
C LYS A 73 66.20 -53.64 -2.70
N LEU A 74 66.92 -54.62 -2.16
CA LEU A 74 66.33 -55.87 -1.73
C LEU A 74 66.09 -55.78 -0.21
N GLU A 75 64.84 -55.95 0.21
CA GLU A 75 64.40 -55.87 1.62
C GLU A 75 63.41 -57.04 1.82
N ASP A 76 63.67 -57.92 2.79
CA ASP A 76 62.93 -59.18 3.05
C ASP A 76 62.62 -60.03 1.79
N GLY A 77 63.61 -60.19 0.91
CA GLY A 77 63.48 -60.98 -0.33
C GLY A 77 62.63 -60.34 -1.43
N LYS A 78 62.14 -59.11 -1.23
CA LYS A 78 61.34 -58.35 -2.22
C LYS A 78 62.12 -57.16 -2.75
N LEU A 79 61.89 -56.82 -4.02
CA LEU A 79 62.42 -55.60 -4.62
C LEU A 79 61.60 -54.40 -4.14
N VAL A 80 62.24 -53.46 -3.46
CA VAL A 80 61.64 -52.24 -2.94
C VAL A 80 62.29 -51.04 -3.61
N TYR A 81 61.45 -50.11 -4.06
CA TYR A 81 61.88 -48.89 -4.74
C TYR A 81 61.80 -47.69 -3.79
N SER A 82 62.77 -46.79 -3.90
CA SER A 82 62.67 -45.45 -3.32
C SER A 82 63.25 -44.40 -4.25
N GLY A 83 62.73 -43.18 -4.19
CA GLY A 83 63.16 -42.13 -5.09
C GLY A 83 62.46 -40.81 -4.84
N GLU A 84 63.03 -39.77 -5.42
CA GLU A 84 62.49 -38.42 -5.46
C GLU A 84 62.58 -37.97 -6.92
N PHE A 85 61.45 -37.77 -7.58
CA PHE A 85 61.39 -37.46 -9.00
C PHE A 85 60.10 -36.73 -9.36
N SER A 86 60.13 -35.92 -10.41
CA SER A 86 58.93 -35.28 -10.94
C SER A 86 58.36 -36.09 -12.10
N TYR A 87 57.08 -36.46 -12.04
CA TYR A 87 56.38 -37.17 -13.11
C TYR A 87 55.12 -36.40 -13.48
N ASN A 88 55.00 -36.02 -14.75
CA ASN A 88 53.90 -35.19 -15.27
C ASN A 88 53.58 -33.99 -14.35
N ASP A 89 54.58 -33.14 -14.10
CA ASP A 89 54.54 -31.95 -13.24
C ASP A 89 54.28 -32.18 -11.73
N VAL A 90 54.09 -33.41 -11.27
CA VAL A 90 53.93 -33.76 -9.85
C VAL A 90 55.27 -34.20 -9.27
N ASP A 91 55.70 -33.58 -8.17
CA ASP A 91 56.85 -34.05 -7.38
C ASP A 91 56.45 -35.24 -6.51
N ILE A 92 57.03 -36.41 -6.81
CA ILE A 92 56.75 -37.69 -6.16
C ILE A 92 57.97 -38.14 -5.35
N LYS A 93 57.76 -38.41 -4.06
CA LYS A 93 58.70 -39.12 -3.20
C LYS A 93 58.13 -40.49 -2.87
N VAL A 94 58.87 -41.54 -3.26
CA VAL A 94 58.58 -42.94 -2.92
C VAL A 94 59.51 -43.37 -1.80
N HIS A 95 58.94 -43.77 -0.67
CA HIS A 95 59.66 -44.17 0.54
C HIS A 95 59.70 -45.69 0.64
N ASN A 96 60.90 -46.25 0.83
CA ASN A 96 61.09 -47.69 0.92
C ASN A 96 60.49 -48.29 2.21
N LYS A 97 60.57 -47.59 3.36
CA LYS A 97 59.84 -48.01 4.57
C LYS A 97 58.35 -47.67 4.47
N GLY A 98 57.50 -48.68 4.57
CA GLY A 98 56.04 -48.55 4.54
C GLY A 98 55.42 -48.35 3.15
N SER A 99 56.22 -48.42 2.08
CA SER A 99 55.80 -48.27 0.68
C SER A 99 54.96 -47.01 0.43
N LEU A 100 55.34 -45.90 1.07
CA LEU A 100 54.59 -44.65 1.01
C LEU A 100 54.95 -43.83 -0.23
N LEU A 101 53.94 -43.21 -0.84
CA LEU A 101 54.08 -42.14 -1.81
C LEU A 101 53.65 -40.84 -1.16
N THR A 102 54.51 -39.82 -1.22
CA THR A 102 54.19 -38.46 -0.75
C THR A 102 54.43 -37.44 -1.85
N SER A 103 53.49 -36.50 -2.02
CA SER A 103 53.69 -35.31 -2.85
C SER A 103 53.76 -34.04 -2.00
N ASN A 104 54.84 -33.29 -2.12
CA ASN A 104 55.07 -32.09 -1.30
C ASN A 104 54.17 -30.91 -1.71
N GLN A 105 53.63 -30.91 -2.94
CA GLN A 105 52.83 -29.81 -3.48
C GLN A 105 51.45 -29.72 -2.81
N ASP A 106 50.82 -30.88 -2.54
CA ASP A 106 49.43 -30.97 -2.04
C ASP A 106 49.29 -31.64 -0.66
N ASN A 107 50.41 -31.86 0.07
CA ASN A 107 50.45 -32.65 1.31
C ASN A 107 49.79 -34.05 1.20
N PHE A 108 49.84 -34.64 0.01
CA PHE A 108 49.27 -35.95 -0.27
C PHE A 108 50.17 -37.07 0.27
N VAL A 109 49.58 -38.05 0.96
CA VAL A 109 50.25 -39.23 1.51
C VAL A 109 49.40 -40.46 1.23
N ALA A 110 49.98 -41.47 0.58
CA ALA A 110 49.31 -42.73 0.27
C ALA A 110 50.24 -43.94 0.44
N ARG A 111 49.69 -45.12 0.71
CA ARG A 111 50.39 -46.39 0.58
C ARG A 111 50.32 -46.86 -0.87
N THR A 112 51.40 -47.43 -1.37
CA THR A 112 51.53 -47.92 -2.75
C THR A 112 52.07 -49.34 -2.80
N ARG A 113 51.79 -50.03 -3.90
CA ARG A 113 52.47 -51.27 -4.33
C ARG A 113 53.08 -51.06 -5.72
N VAL A 114 54.06 -51.86 -6.08
CA VAL A 114 54.58 -51.93 -7.46
C VAL A 114 54.04 -53.20 -8.11
N GLY A 115 53.25 -53.05 -9.17
CA GLY A 115 52.70 -54.14 -9.96
C GLY A 115 53.76 -54.84 -10.83
N ASN A 116 53.54 -56.13 -11.11
CA ASN A 116 54.40 -57.05 -11.88
C ASN A 116 55.92 -56.94 -11.65
N GLN A 117 56.45 -57.94 -10.95
CA GLN A 117 57.82 -58.07 -10.42
C GLN A 117 58.98 -58.06 -11.43
N GLU A 118 58.75 -57.76 -12.71
CA GLU A 118 59.83 -57.46 -13.66
C GLU A 118 60.68 -56.28 -13.15
N ARG A 119 61.94 -56.56 -12.86
CA ARG A 119 62.94 -55.61 -12.36
C ARG A 119 63.09 -54.41 -13.29
N LEU A 120 63.30 -53.22 -12.72
CA LEU A 120 63.60 -52.03 -13.52
C LEU A 120 65.00 -52.12 -14.13
N ASP A 121 65.11 -51.73 -15.40
CA ASP A 121 66.37 -51.72 -16.14
C ASP A 121 67.12 -50.41 -15.90
N PHE A 122 67.99 -50.41 -14.89
CA PHE A 122 68.82 -49.27 -14.50
C PHE A 122 69.96 -48.95 -15.49
N THR A 123 70.12 -49.70 -16.59
CA THR A 123 71.07 -49.34 -17.66
C THR A 123 70.50 -48.27 -18.60
N LYS A 124 69.19 -48.02 -18.56
CA LYS A 124 68.51 -47.02 -19.39
C LYS A 124 68.60 -45.61 -18.81
N PRO A 125 68.40 -44.57 -19.65
CA PRO A 125 68.29 -43.20 -19.18
C PRO A 125 67.26 -43.03 -18.05
N PHE A 126 67.52 -42.08 -17.15
CA PHE A 126 66.65 -41.78 -16.00
C PHE A 126 65.18 -41.57 -16.37
N THR A 127 64.92 -40.95 -17.52
CA THR A 127 63.59 -40.73 -18.09
C THR A 127 62.81 -42.03 -18.32
N ASP A 128 63.46 -43.09 -18.81
CA ASP A 128 62.84 -44.39 -19.05
C ASP A 128 62.56 -45.15 -17.76
N VAL A 129 63.52 -45.14 -16.82
CA VAL A 129 63.35 -45.79 -15.52
C VAL A 129 62.24 -45.11 -14.72
N LYS A 130 62.20 -43.77 -14.74
CA LYS A 130 61.15 -42.96 -14.11
C LYS A 130 59.77 -43.25 -14.67
N ARG A 131 59.65 -43.31 -16.01
CA ARG A 131 58.40 -43.68 -16.69
C ARG A 131 57.92 -45.07 -16.27
N LYS A 132 58.78 -46.09 -16.40
CA LYS A 132 58.44 -47.48 -16.05
C LYS A 132 58.08 -47.66 -14.57
N LEU A 133 58.73 -46.96 -13.64
CA LEU A 133 58.36 -47.00 -12.23
C LEU A 133 56.96 -46.41 -12.02
N SER A 134 56.67 -45.26 -12.64
CA SER A 134 55.40 -44.54 -12.49
C SER A 134 54.23 -45.34 -13.07
N GLU A 135 54.44 -46.04 -14.20
CA GLU A 135 53.46 -46.95 -14.81
C GLU A 135 53.15 -48.19 -13.96
N LYS A 136 54.10 -48.64 -13.13
CA LYS A 136 53.96 -49.82 -12.25
C LYS A 136 53.47 -49.50 -10.84
N LEU A 137 53.61 -48.25 -10.39
CA LEU A 137 53.09 -47.84 -9.09
C LEU A 137 51.56 -47.89 -9.09
N VAL A 138 51.00 -48.49 -8.04
CA VAL A 138 49.57 -48.56 -7.78
C VAL A 138 49.32 -48.05 -6.36
N ILE A 139 48.47 -47.04 -6.20
CA ILE A 139 48.02 -46.53 -4.91
C ILE A 139 47.02 -47.52 -4.32
N THR A 140 47.29 -48.04 -3.12
CA THR A 140 46.49 -49.06 -2.43
C THR A 140 45.67 -48.53 -1.26
N GLU A 141 46.03 -47.35 -0.73
CA GLU A 141 45.34 -46.71 0.40
C GLU A 141 45.74 -45.23 0.44
N VAL A 142 44.79 -44.31 0.63
CA VAL A 142 45.10 -42.88 0.83
C VAL A 142 45.09 -42.58 2.33
N LEU A 143 46.20 -42.05 2.86
CA LEU A 143 46.38 -41.77 4.29
C LEU A 143 46.15 -40.27 4.62
N LYS A 144 46.41 -39.37 3.67
CA LYS A 144 46.11 -37.94 3.77
C LYS A 144 45.97 -37.31 2.39
N ASP A 145 44.97 -36.45 2.21
CA ASP A 145 44.78 -35.70 0.96
C ASP A 145 44.22 -34.29 1.25
N ALA A 146 45.11 -33.35 1.54
CA ALA A 146 44.71 -31.98 1.89
C ALA A 146 44.01 -31.23 0.73
N LEU A 147 44.23 -31.63 -0.53
CA LEU A 147 43.53 -31.06 -1.68
C LEU A 147 42.08 -31.57 -1.75
N LEU A 148 41.85 -32.84 -1.45
CA LEU A 148 40.50 -33.42 -1.33
C LEU A 148 39.76 -32.86 -0.11
N ASP A 149 40.45 -32.69 1.03
CA ASP A 149 39.89 -32.03 2.22
C ASP A 149 39.41 -30.61 1.89
N LYS A 150 40.28 -29.80 1.26
CA LYS A 150 39.95 -28.45 0.79
C LYS A 150 38.84 -28.42 -0.25
N ARG A 151 38.79 -29.42 -1.16
CA ARG A 151 37.69 -29.58 -2.12
C ARG A 151 36.37 -29.83 -1.41
N ASN A 152 36.36 -30.67 -0.38
CA ASN A 152 35.15 -30.98 0.39
C ASN A 152 34.69 -29.78 1.23
N GLU A 153 35.62 -28.98 1.77
CA GLU A 153 35.32 -27.69 2.41
C GLU A 153 34.67 -26.70 1.42
N ILE A 154 35.30 -26.45 0.28
CA ILE A 154 34.77 -25.55 -0.78
C ILE A 154 33.40 -26.03 -1.27
N TYR A 155 33.23 -27.33 -1.49
CA TYR A 155 31.96 -27.93 -1.89
C TYR A 155 30.88 -27.76 -0.80
N SER A 156 31.24 -27.89 0.48
CA SER A 156 30.31 -27.67 1.60
C SER A 156 29.89 -26.20 1.71
N ASN A 157 30.83 -25.27 1.53
CA ASN A 157 30.57 -23.84 1.48
C ASN A 157 29.70 -23.45 0.28
N PHE A 158 29.96 -24.06 -0.89
CA PHE A 158 29.08 -23.95 -2.06
C PHE A 158 27.67 -24.43 -1.73
N LYS A 159 27.48 -25.65 -1.21
CA LYS A 159 26.15 -26.15 -0.81
C LYS A 159 25.45 -25.25 0.22
N LYS A 160 26.18 -24.66 1.16
CA LYS A 160 25.62 -23.73 2.17
C LYS A 160 25.16 -22.41 1.55
N PHE A 161 25.99 -21.79 0.69
CA PHE A 161 25.64 -20.58 -0.05
C PHE A 161 24.43 -20.81 -0.96
N LEU A 162 24.42 -21.95 -1.64
CA LEU A 162 23.31 -22.43 -2.44
C LEU A 162 22.01 -22.52 -1.62
N LEU A 163 22.03 -23.18 -0.45
CA LEU A 163 20.87 -23.28 0.44
C LEU A 163 20.36 -21.91 0.92
N ASP A 164 21.26 -20.97 1.27
CA ASP A 164 20.87 -19.61 1.68
C ASP A 164 20.16 -18.83 0.57
N ARG A 165 20.59 -18.95 -0.70
CA ARG A 165 19.84 -18.37 -1.84
C ARG A 165 18.48 -19.04 -2.03
N SER A 166 18.39 -20.36 -1.86
CA SER A 166 17.12 -21.09 -1.99
C SER A 166 16.04 -20.53 -1.05
N ASN A 167 16.41 -20.17 0.18
CA ASN A 167 15.54 -19.56 1.19
C ASN A 167 15.03 -18.15 0.84
N LYS A 168 15.61 -17.51 -0.18
CA LYS A 168 15.28 -16.14 -0.62
C LYS A 168 14.56 -16.11 -1.97
N THR A 169 14.40 -17.27 -2.62
CA THR A 169 13.78 -17.38 -3.95
C THR A 169 12.35 -16.84 -4.00
N ALA A 170 11.51 -17.06 -2.98
CA ALA A 170 10.12 -16.62 -3.02
C ALA A 170 9.95 -15.07 -3.11
N ASP A 171 10.96 -14.30 -2.71
CA ASP A 171 10.92 -12.82 -2.63
C ASP A 171 11.97 -12.11 -3.51
N ASN A 172 13.09 -12.76 -3.86
CA ASN A 172 14.21 -12.17 -4.59
C ASN A 172 14.39 -12.74 -6.00
N LEU A 173 14.04 -11.93 -7.00
CA LEU A 173 14.14 -12.25 -8.44
C LEU A 173 15.54 -12.73 -8.88
N GLU A 174 16.62 -12.21 -8.28
CA GLU A 174 18.00 -12.65 -8.62
C GLU A 174 18.28 -14.06 -8.10
N CYS A 175 17.78 -14.42 -6.91
CA CYS A 175 17.92 -15.77 -6.36
C CYS A 175 17.12 -16.80 -7.17
N VAL A 176 15.95 -16.41 -7.71
CA VAL A 176 15.17 -17.26 -8.63
C VAL A 176 15.84 -17.38 -9.99
N GLU A 177 16.35 -16.27 -10.54
CA GLU A 177 17.07 -16.28 -11.82
C GLU A 177 18.27 -17.24 -11.75
N ASP A 178 19.05 -17.16 -10.67
CA ASP A 178 20.16 -18.09 -10.40
C ASP A 178 19.70 -19.56 -10.41
N LEU A 179 18.60 -19.90 -9.73
CA LEU A 179 18.04 -21.26 -9.70
C LEU A 179 17.53 -21.71 -11.08
N LEU A 180 16.85 -20.83 -11.82
CA LEU A 180 16.35 -21.12 -13.17
C LEU A 180 17.52 -21.41 -14.12
N GLN A 181 18.54 -20.54 -14.14
CA GLN A 181 19.73 -20.70 -14.97
C GLN A 181 20.54 -21.94 -14.61
N PHE A 182 20.67 -22.24 -13.32
CA PHE A 182 21.29 -23.47 -12.81
C PHE A 182 20.53 -24.71 -13.30
N SER A 183 19.20 -24.71 -13.20
CA SER A 183 18.33 -25.81 -13.66
C SER A 183 18.43 -26.03 -15.17
N ILE A 184 18.29 -24.96 -15.97
CA ILE A 184 18.44 -24.98 -17.44
C ILE A 184 19.83 -25.51 -17.85
N THR A 185 20.87 -25.17 -17.09
CA THR A 185 22.23 -25.63 -17.39
C THR A 185 22.35 -27.13 -17.13
N LEU A 186 21.87 -27.63 -15.99
CA LEU A 186 21.96 -29.06 -15.65
C LEU A 186 21.19 -29.97 -16.62
N GLU A 187 20.03 -29.54 -17.14
CA GLU A 187 19.24 -30.33 -18.10
C GLU A 187 19.98 -30.61 -19.41
N ARG A 188 20.86 -29.70 -19.85
CA ARG A 188 21.72 -29.93 -21.04
C ARG A 188 22.67 -31.10 -20.85
N TYR A 189 23.03 -31.41 -19.60
CA TYR A 189 24.00 -32.44 -19.24
C TYR A 189 23.37 -33.76 -18.78
N GLU A 190 22.04 -33.86 -18.64
CA GLU A 190 21.34 -35.10 -18.22
C GLU A 190 21.63 -36.32 -19.11
N LYS A 191 22.02 -36.10 -20.37
CA LYS A 191 22.30 -37.16 -21.35
C LYS A 191 23.80 -37.43 -21.55
N LEU A 192 24.68 -36.73 -20.84
CA LEU A 192 26.12 -36.74 -21.06
C LEU A 192 26.88 -37.26 -19.82
N LYS A 193 27.63 -38.35 -19.99
CA LYS A 193 28.53 -38.87 -18.96
C LYS A 193 29.91 -38.19 -19.08
N ASP A 194 30.56 -37.94 -17.93
CA ASP A 194 31.94 -37.47 -17.76
C ASP A 194 32.30 -36.00 -18.13
N LEU A 195 31.44 -35.03 -17.76
CA LEU A 195 31.62 -33.60 -18.08
C LEU A 195 31.58 -32.61 -16.88
N ASP A 196 31.83 -33.09 -15.65
CA ASP A 196 31.75 -32.32 -14.39
C ASP A 196 32.38 -30.91 -14.41
N THR A 197 33.58 -30.75 -14.97
CA THR A 197 34.24 -29.44 -15.04
C THR A 197 33.63 -28.49 -16.09
N SER A 198 32.91 -29.02 -17.08
CA SER A 198 32.24 -28.21 -18.11
C SER A 198 30.94 -27.62 -17.58
N ILE A 199 30.17 -28.38 -16.78
CA ILE A 199 28.97 -27.88 -16.08
C ILE A 199 29.30 -26.63 -15.27
N LEU A 200 30.34 -26.69 -14.42
CA LEU A 200 30.78 -25.56 -13.62
C LEU A 200 31.34 -24.40 -14.45
N THR A 201 31.91 -24.66 -15.64
CA THR A 201 32.36 -23.61 -16.55
C THR A 201 31.17 -22.88 -17.16
N ASP A 202 30.17 -23.61 -17.68
CA ASP A 202 28.93 -23.04 -18.24
C ASP A 202 28.16 -22.20 -17.21
N ILE A 203 28.12 -22.61 -15.93
CA ILE A 203 27.51 -21.85 -14.83
C ILE A 203 28.30 -20.55 -14.58
N ALA A 204 29.63 -20.62 -14.50
CA ALA A 204 30.47 -19.44 -14.26
C ALA A 204 30.40 -18.41 -15.42
N ASP A 205 30.30 -18.90 -16.66
CA ASP A 205 30.25 -18.07 -17.87
C ASP A 205 28.82 -17.60 -18.21
N ASN A 206 27.76 -18.10 -17.56
CA ASN A 206 26.38 -17.73 -17.86
C ASN A 206 26.10 -16.26 -17.53
N LYS A 207 25.84 -15.43 -18.55
CA LYS A 207 25.57 -13.99 -18.41
C LYS A 207 24.41 -13.61 -17.48
N TYR A 208 23.44 -14.50 -17.26
CA TYR A 208 22.25 -14.24 -16.42
C TYR A 208 22.46 -14.54 -14.94
N ILE A 209 23.47 -15.36 -14.60
CA ILE A 209 23.81 -15.73 -13.21
C ILE A 209 24.51 -14.57 -12.48
N SER A 210 24.16 -14.40 -11.20
CA SER A 210 24.71 -13.39 -10.29
C SER A 210 26.22 -13.46 -10.15
N THR A 211 26.85 -12.31 -9.86
CA THR A 211 28.30 -12.22 -9.62
C THR A 211 28.72 -13.04 -8.39
N GLU A 212 27.86 -13.11 -7.37
CA GLU A 212 28.09 -13.92 -6.17
C GLU A 212 28.13 -15.42 -6.50
N LEU A 213 27.11 -15.95 -7.18
CA LEU A 213 27.08 -17.37 -7.55
C LEU A 213 28.22 -17.74 -8.51
N LYS A 214 28.61 -16.83 -9.42
CA LYS A 214 29.83 -17.01 -10.24
C LYS A 214 31.09 -17.13 -9.40
N GLY A 215 31.27 -16.27 -8.40
CA GLY A 215 32.44 -16.31 -7.51
C GLY A 215 32.58 -17.66 -6.79
N VAL A 216 31.50 -18.16 -6.19
CA VAL A 216 31.53 -19.44 -5.47
C VAL A 216 31.68 -20.63 -6.44
N THR A 217 31.02 -20.59 -7.61
CA THR A 217 31.17 -21.60 -8.67
C THR A 217 32.60 -21.66 -9.21
N GLN A 218 33.24 -20.51 -9.44
CA GLN A 218 34.62 -20.43 -9.91
C GLN A 218 35.61 -21.00 -8.87
N GLY A 219 35.35 -20.79 -7.57
CA GLY A 219 36.10 -21.42 -6.49
C GLY A 219 36.05 -22.95 -6.56
N LEU A 220 34.87 -23.52 -6.78
CA LEU A 220 34.69 -24.96 -6.95
C LEU A 220 35.31 -25.46 -8.28
N LEU A 221 35.15 -24.73 -9.38
CA LEU A 221 35.75 -25.05 -10.67
C LEU A 221 37.28 -25.11 -10.61
N ASN A 222 37.92 -24.19 -9.88
CA ASN A 222 39.37 -24.14 -9.72
C ASN A 222 39.89 -25.36 -8.93
N ILE A 223 39.23 -25.76 -7.84
CA ILE A 223 39.67 -26.90 -7.03
C ILE A 223 39.41 -28.24 -7.75
N GLU A 224 38.30 -28.38 -8.49
CA GLU A 224 38.03 -29.56 -9.33
C GLU A 224 39.02 -29.68 -10.50
N LYS A 225 39.37 -28.57 -11.16
CA LYS A 225 40.43 -28.55 -12.20
C LYS A 225 41.79 -28.96 -11.62
N ALA A 226 42.14 -28.50 -10.41
CA ALA A 226 43.37 -28.89 -9.73
C ALA A 226 43.37 -30.40 -9.39
N LEU A 227 42.30 -30.90 -8.78
CA LEU A 227 42.14 -32.32 -8.41
C LEU A 227 42.18 -33.23 -9.64
N ARG A 228 41.51 -32.85 -10.74
CA ARG A 228 41.52 -33.60 -12.01
C ARG A 228 42.90 -33.59 -12.68
N LYS A 229 43.61 -32.45 -12.70
CA LYS A 229 44.99 -32.35 -13.22
C LYS A 229 45.92 -33.26 -12.43
N ARG A 230 45.86 -33.19 -11.10
CA ARG A 230 46.67 -34.00 -10.18
C ARG A 230 46.41 -35.50 -10.38
N ASN A 231 45.15 -35.93 -10.31
CA ASN A 231 44.79 -37.35 -10.40
C ASN A 231 45.14 -37.97 -11.77
N LYS A 232 45.08 -37.19 -12.87
CA LYS A 232 45.56 -37.63 -14.19
C LYS A 232 47.07 -37.93 -14.21
N ASN A 233 47.83 -37.29 -13.34
CA ASN A 233 49.29 -37.35 -13.28
C ASN A 233 49.81 -38.26 -12.16
N PHE A 234 48.93 -38.82 -11.34
CA PHE A 234 49.24 -39.79 -10.30
C PHE A 234 49.36 -41.23 -10.86
N PRO A 235 50.05 -42.13 -10.14
CA PRO A 235 49.98 -43.57 -10.43
C PRO A 235 48.55 -44.10 -10.30
N LYS A 236 48.28 -45.28 -10.89
CA LYS A 236 46.93 -45.86 -10.91
C LYS A 236 46.44 -46.11 -9.48
N PHE A 237 45.17 -45.81 -9.20
CA PHE A 237 44.53 -46.25 -7.96
C PHE A 237 44.11 -47.71 -8.11
N ASP A 238 44.23 -48.48 -7.03
CA ASP A 238 43.53 -49.75 -6.86
C ASP A 238 42.03 -49.46 -6.62
N ASP A 239 41.14 -50.37 -7.04
CA ASP A 239 39.69 -50.14 -6.94
C ASP A 239 39.23 -49.93 -5.47
N SER A 240 39.95 -50.52 -4.51
CA SER A 240 39.74 -50.34 -3.07
C SER A 240 40.38 -49.08 -2.47
N ALA A 241 41.29 -48.43 -3.20
CA ALA A 241 42.09 -47.28 -2.74
C ALA A 241 41.50 -45.94 -3.17
N GLN A 242 40.65 -45.96 -4.19
CA GLN A 242 40.00 -44.77 -4.72
C GLN A 242 38.93 -44.32 -3.72
N SER A 243 39.22 -43.24 -2.98
CA SER A 243 38.17 -42.52 -2.26
C SER A 243 37.10 -42.11 -3.27
N SER A 244 35.83 -42.41 -2.97
CA SER A 244 34.74 -42.20 -3.91
C SER A 244 34.56 -40.71 -4.17
N ILE A 245 35.19 -40.19 -5.23
CA ILE A 245 34.94 -38.84 -5.74
C ILE A 245 33.48 -38.84 -6.17
N LYS A 246 32.64 -38.18 -5.37
CA LYS A 246 31.20 -38.10 -5.59
C LYS A 246 30.95 -37.55 -6.99
N ASN A 247 30.10 -38.23 -7.76
CA ASN A 247 29.59 -37.76 -9.04
C ASN A 247 29.03 -36.34 -8.88
N LEU A 248 29.72 -35.34 -9.44
CA LEU A 248 29.36 -33.95 -9.22
C LEU A 248 28.01 -33.63 -9.88
N LEU A 249 27.77 -34.10 -11.11
CA LEU A 249 26.48 -33.97 -11.78
C LEU A 249 25.32 -34.49 -10.90
N GLY A 250 25.45 -35.69 -10.34
CA GLY A 250 24.42 -36.29 -9.49
C GLY A 250 24.15 -35.51 -8.19
N GLU A 251 25.20 -34.96 -7.57
CA GLU A 251 25.06 -34.09 -6.40
C GLU A 251 24.49 -32.70 -6.74
N LEU A 252 24.85 -32.12 -7.90
CA LEU A 252 24.27 -30.85 -8.38
C LEU A 252 22.78 -31.00 -8.75
N GLN A 253 22.40 -32.12 -9.38
CA GLN A 253 21.00 -32.49 -9.63
C GLN A 253 20.22 -32.65 -8.32
N LYS A 254 20.81 -33.31 -7.31
CA LYS A 254 20.19 -33.41 -5.98
C LYS A 254 19.97 -32.02 -5.36
N ILE A 255 20.96 -31.12 -5.45
CA ILE A 255 20.84 -29.75 -4.92
C ILE A 255 19.77 -28.94 -5.67
N ARG A 256 19.68 -29.04 -7.01
CA ARG A 256 18.60 -28.44 -7.81
C ARG A 256 17.23 -28.86 -7.24
N ASN A 257 17.01 -30.16 -7.08
CA ASN A 257 15.71 -30.68 -6.66
C ASN A 257 15.38 -30.29 -5.21
N GLU A 258 16.38 -30.29 -4.31
CA GLU A 258 16.25 -29.75 -2.94
C GLU A 258 15.80 -28.27 -2.97
N TRP A 259 16.37 -27.42 -3.84
CA TRP A 259 15.98 -26.00 -3.94
C TRP A 259 14.58 -25.79 -4.50
N ILE A 260 14.20 -26.52 -5.55
CA ILE A 260 12.89 -26.35 -6.19
C ILE A 260 11.79 -26.77 -5.21
N GLU A 261 11.98 -27.83 -4.43
CA GLU A 261 11.06 -28.19 -3.34
C GLU A 261 11.07 -27.18 -2.20
N CYS A 262 12.23 -26.62 -1.82
CA CYS A 262 12.27 -25.51 -0.86
C CYS A 262 11.44 -24.31 -1.36
N HIS A 263 11.62 -23.87 -2.60
CA HIS A 263 10.84 -22.78 -3.20
C HIS A 263 9.34 -23.10 -3.22
N ARG A 264 8.95 -24.27 -3.75
CA ARG A 264 7.56 -24.75 -3.75
C ARG A 264 6.97 -24.82 -2.34
N LYS A 265 7.76 -25.21 -1.34
CA LYS A 265 7.36 -25.20 0.07
C LYS A 265 7.12 -23.77 0.57
N PHE A 266 8.02 -22.81 0.34
CA PHE A 266 7.78 -21.42 0.75
C PHE A 266 6.50 -20.83 0.16
N LEU A 267 6.22 -21.12 -1.11
CA LEU A 267 4.96 -20.72 -1.75
C LEU A 267 3.73 -21.39 -1.10
N ARG A 268 3.80 -22.70 -0.80
CA ARG A 268 2.73 -23.43 -0.09
C ARG A 268 2.51 -22.88 1.33
N ASP A 269 3.57 -22.76 2.12
CA ASP A 269 3.53 -22.19 3.48
C ASP A 269 2.91 -20.79 3.45
N LYS A 270 3.24 -19.96 2.44
CA LYS A 270 2.65 -18.64 2.24
C LYS A 270 1.16 -18.69 1.87
N CYS A 271 0.71 -19.65 1.06
CA CYS A 271 -0.72 -19.83 0.76
C CYS A 271 -1.54 -20.22 2.00
N THR A 272 -0.95 -20.95 2.96
CA THR A 272 -1.66 -21.31 4.20
C THR A 272 -1.96 -20.12 5.13
N SER A 273 -1.49 -18.91 4.83
CA SER A 273 -1.75 -17.73 5.67
C SER A 273 -3.15 -17.10 5.47
N TYR A 274 -3.97 -17.58 4.54
CA TYR A 274 -5.35 -17.12 4.36
C TYR A 274 -6.30 -18.29 4.06
N ASP A 275 -7.25 -18.54 4.96
CA ASP A 275 -8.17 -19.68 4.88
C ASP A 275 -9.29 -19.40 3.85
N SER A 276 -9.11 -19.91 2.64
CA SER A 276 -10.06 -19.72 1.53
C SER A 276 -9.98 -20.86 0.51
N GLN A 277 -11.07 -21.07 -0.25
CA GLN A 277 -11.10 -22.00 -1.37
C GLN A 277 -10.03 -21.65 -2.44
N LEU A 278 -9.76 -20.36 -2.64
CA LEU A 278 -8.70 -19.86 -3.51
C LEU A 278 -7.31 -20.31 -3.06
N ALA A 279 -7.01 -20.28 -1.76
CA ALA A 279 -5.74 -20.77 -1.23
C ALA A 279 -5.54 -22.28 -1.51
N TYR A 280 -6.60 -23.09 -1.39
CA TYR A 280 -6.55 -24.51 -1.76
C TYR A 280 -6.29 -24.71 -3.27
N LEU A 281 -6.99 -23.96 -4.13
CA LEU A 281 -6.76 -23.98 -5.58
C LEU A 281 -5.34 -23.53 -5.94
N MET A 282 -4.81 -22.50 -5.24
CA MET A 282 -3.46 -21.97 -5.46
C MET A 282 -2.41 -23.02 -5.12
N ILE A 283 -2.55 -23.72 -3.99
CA ILE A 283 -1.70 -24.86 -3.59
C ILE A 283 -1.78 -25.98 -4.63
N SER A 284 -2.98 -26.38 -5.05
CA SER A 284 -3.18 -27.42 -6.08
C SER A 284 -2.50 -27.06 -7.41
N ASN A 285 -2.58 -25.79 -7.83
CA ASN A 285 -1.93 -25.32 -9.04
C ASN A 285 -0.40 -25.26 -8.90
N ILE A 286 0.12 -24.84 -7.74
CA ILE A 286 1.57 -24.84 -7.42
C ILE A 286 2.15 -26.27 -7.41
N ASP A 287 1.38 -27.25 -6.91
CA ASP A 287 1.80 -28.65 -6.81
C ASP A 287 1.76 -29.38 -8.17
N THR A 288 0.84 -28.98 -9.05
CA THR A 288 0.75 -29.54 -10.42
C THR A 288 1.71 -28.90 -11.42
N LEU A 289 2.27 -27.71 -11.13
CA LEU A 289 3.27 -27.07 -11.99
C LEU A 289 4.56 -27.91 -12.11
N PRO A 290 5.13 -28.09 -13.32
CA PRO A 290 6.46 -28.66 -13.49
C PRO A 290 7.57 -27.90 -12.73
N GLU A 291 8.64 -28.60 -12.37
CA GLU A 291 9.74 -28.10 -11.52
C GLU A 291 10.28 -26.71 -11.89
N GLN A 292 10.57 -26.45 -13.17
CA GLN A 292 11.05 -25.15 -13.61
C GLN A 292 9.95 -24.08 -13.68
N GLN A 293 8.70 -24.50 -13.83
CA GLN A 293 7.57 -23.59 -14.03
C GLN A 293 7.06 -22.98 -12.72
N VAL A 294 7.25 -23.67 -11.59
CA VAL A 294 6.96 -23.09 -10.27
C VAL A 294 7.80 -21.84 -9.98
N LEU A 295 9.01 -21.74 -10.54
CA LEU A 295 9.94 -20.62 -10.37
C LEU A 295 9.44 -19.30 -10.97
N TYR A 296 8.38 -19.29 -11.78
CA TYR A 296 7.80 -18.05 -12.29
C TYR A 296 6.80 -17.43 -11.29
N ILE A 297 6.43 -18.14 -10.22
CA ILE A 297 5.56 -17.65 -9.15
C ILE A 297 6.40 -17.12 -7.98
N SER A 298 5.94 -16.03 -7.36
CA SER A 298 6.57 -15.41 -6.19
C SER A 298 5.56 -15.17 -5.07
N ASN A 299 6.06 -14.84 -3.88
CA ASN A 299 5.23 -14.39 -2.75
C ASN A 299 4.39 -13.16 -3.09
N LYS A 300 4.83 -12.32 -4.04
CA LYS A 300 4.07 -11.13 -4.48
C LYS A 300 2.80 -11.52 -5.24
N ASP A 301 2.86 -12.57 -6.04
CA ASP A 301 1.70 -13.10 -6.75
C ASP A 301 0.70 -13.68 -5.74
N ILE A 302 1.19 -14.47 -4.77
CA ILE A 302 0.33 -15.04 -3.69
C ILE A 302 -0.30 -13.94 -2.83
N ASN A 303 0.46 -12.89 -2.46
CA ASN A 303 -0.08 -11.75 -1.73
C ASN A 303 -1.22 -11.07 -2.50
N LEU A 304 -1.06 -10.87 -3.82
CA LEU A 304 -2.13 -10.26 -4.64
C LEU A 304 -3.43 -11.09 -4.59
N PHE A 305 -3.35 -12.41 -4.71
CA PHE A 305 -4.55 -13.27 -4.62
C PHE A 305 -5.11 -13.34 -3.19
N SER A 306 -4.27 -13.30 -2.16
CA SER A 306 -4.70 -13.16 -0.76
C SER A 306 -5.47 -11.86 -0.53
N ASP A 307 -4.94 -10.73 -1.01
CA ASP A 307 -5.57 -9.41 -0.85
C ASP A 307 -6.89 -9.34 -1.62
N LEU A 308 -6.92 -9.87 -2.85
CA LEU A 308 -8.15 -9.99 -3.66
C LEU A 308 -9.20 -10.87 -2.98
N ALA A 309 -8.83 -12.04 -2.44
CA ALA A 309 -9.75 -12.93 -1.73
C ALA A 309 -10.35 -12.29 -0.48
N ASN A 310 -9.58 -11.45 0.22
CA ASN A 310 -10.05 -10.71 1.40
C ASN A 310 -11.07 -9.60 1.06
N VAL A 311 -10.90 -8.91 -0.08
CA VAL A 311 -11.74 -7.77 -0.48
C VAL A 311 -12.96 -8.19 -1.32
N MET A 312 -12.78 -9.17 -2.21
CA MET A 312 -13.82 -9.69 -3.10
C MET A 312 -14.35 -11.05 -2.61
N ASN A 313 -14.62 -11.16 -1.31
CA ASN A 313 -15.05 -12.41 -0.65
C ASN A 313 -16.51 -12.81 -0.93
N GLU A 314 -17.29 -11.95 -1.60
CA GLU A 314 -18.67 -12.26 -1.98
C GLU A 314 -18.71 -13.40 -3.00
N GLN A 315 -19.68 -14.32 -2.83
CA GLN A 315 -19.84 -15.52 -3.66
C GLN A 315 -19.91 -15.24 -5.18
N PHE A 316 -20.34 -14.04 -5.58
CA PHE A 316 -20.33 -13.62 -6.97
C PHE A 316 -18.92 -13.50 -7.57
N PHE A 317 -17.96 -12.95 -6.83
CA PHE A 317 -16.61 -12.72 -7.33
C PHE A 317 -15.70 -13.96 -7.23
N SER A 318 -16.09 -14.99 -6.47
CA SER A 318 -15.27 -16.21 -6.33
C SER A 318 -14.97 -16.86 -7.68
N GLU A 319 -15.99 -17.00 -8.55
CA GLU A 319 -15.78 -17.55 -9.89
C GLU A 319 -14.82 -16.67 -10.71
N PHE A 320 -14.93 -15.34 -10.61
CA PHE A 320 -14.02 -14.43 -11.31
C PHE A 320 -12.56 -14.63 -10.85
N LEU A 321 -12.31 -14.73 -9.55
CA LEU A 321 -10.98 -14.97 -8.99
C LEU A 321 -10.42 -16.34 -9.38
N ASP A 322 -11.24 -17.39 -9.41
CA ASP A 322 -10.84 -18.73 -9.88
C ASP A 322 -10.38 -18.68 -11.35
N ASN A 323 -11.17 -18.06 -12.24
CA ASN A 323 -10.79 -17.88 -13.65
C ASN A 323 -9.51 -17.05 -13.83
N LEU A 324 -9.29 -16.07 -12.94
CA LEU A 324 -8.11 -15.18 -12.97
C LEU A 324 -6.85 -15.95 -12.58
N GLN A 325 -6.94 -16.78 -11.54
CA GLN A 325 -5.87 -17.66 -11.11
C GLN A 325 -5.53 -18.68 -12.21
N ASP A 326 -6.54 -19.31 -12.81
CA ASP A 326 -6.35 -20.21 -13.96
C ASP A 326 -5.69 -19.49 -15.15
N SER A 327 -5.99 -18.20 -15.38
CA SER A 327 -5.33 -17.39 -16.40
C SER A 327 -3.84 -17.23 -16.14
N LEU A 328 -3.45 -16.93 -14.89
CA LEU A 328 -2.06 -16.85 -14.45
C LEU A 328 -1.33 -18.19 -14.65
N PHE A 329 -1.87 -19.30 -14.16
CA PHE A 329 -1.20 -20.62 -14.26
C PHE A 329 -1.16 -21.16 -15.69
N ARG A 330 -2.20 -20.93 -16.50
CA ARG A 330 -2.16 -21.19 -17.94
C ARG A 330 -1.03 -20.42 -18.58
N LYS A 331 -0.86 -19.13 -18.22
CA LYS A 331 0.24 -18.32 -18.74
C LYS A 331 1.59 -18.88 -18.32
N VAL A 332 1.78 -19.24 -17.05
CA VAL A 332 3.01 -19.88 -16.54
C VAL A 332 3.37 -21.13 -17.32
N ASN A 333 2.38 -21.95 -17.66
CA ASN A 333 2.59 -23.13 -18.50
C ASN A 333 3.12 -22.80 -19.92
N GLU A 334 2.78 -21.64 -20.49
CA GLU A 334 3.23 -21.17 -21.81
C GLU A 334 4.67 -20.61 -21.85
N ILE A 335 5.29 -20.25 -20.71
CA ILE A 335 6.58 -19.51 -20.65
C ILE A 335 7.80 -20.35 -21.10
N ARG A 336 7.64 -21.63 -21.48
CA ARG A 336 8.72 -22.59 -21.86
C ARG A 336 9.68 -22.14 -22.98
N LYS A 337 9.51 -20.95 -23.56
CA LYS A 337 10.30 -20.38 -24.65
C LYS A 337 11.34 -19.33 -24.20
N TYR A 338 11.35 -18.91 -22.94
CA TYR A 338 12.17 -17.78 -22.48
C TYR A 338 13.41 -18.22 -21.70
N ASN A 339 14.53 -17.55 -21.95
CA ASN A 339 15.84 -17.85 -21.35
C ASN A 339 16.13 -17.10 -20.04
N SER A 340 15.23 -16.22 -19.57
CA SER A 340 15.42 -15.43 -18.34
C SER A 340 14.06 -14.96 -17.80
N LEU A 341 13.92 -14.82 -16.48
CA LEU A 341 12.73 -14.25 -15.84
C LEU A 341 12.57 -12.79 -16.23
N LYS A 342 13.68 -12.05 -16.39
CA LYS A 342 13.68 -10.63 -16.76
C LYS A 342 13.00 -10.34 -18.11
N ASP A 343 12.87 -11.34 -18.98
CA ASP A 343 12.21 -11.16 -20.26
C ASP A 343 10.68 -11.09 -20.17
N PHE A 344 10.11 -11.60 -19.09
CA PHE A 344 8.68 -11.89 -18.95
C PHE A 344 8.06 -11.39 -17.62
N ALA A 345 8.84 -11.31 -16.54
CA ALA A 345 8.40 -10.79 -15.24
C ALA A 345 8.22 -9.25 -15.25
N PRO A 346 7.41 -8.68 -14.33
CA PRO A 346 6.58 -9.38 -13.36
C PRO A 346 5.27 -9.89 -14.00
N LEU A 347 4.74 -10.99 -13.47
CA LEU A 347 3.50 -11.64 -13.92
C LEU A 347 2.23 -10.96 -13.41
N THR A 348 2.37 -10.23 -12.31
CA THR A 348 1.32 -9.47 -11.62
C THR A 348 1.82 -8.06 -11.31
N HIS A 349 0.89 -7.15 -10.99
CA HIS A 349 1.25 -5.81 -10.56
C HIS A 349 0.34 -5.37 -9.39
N PRO A 350 0.88 -4.82 -8.28
CA PRO A 350 0.07 -4.48 -7.09
C PRO A 350 -1.13 -3.55 -7.36
N ILE A 351 -1.03 -2.69 -8.38
CA ILE A 351 -2.14 -1.81 -8.80
C ILE A 351 -3.43 -2.57 -9.14
N TYR A 352 -3.33 -3.82 -9.59
CA TYR A 352 -4.48 -4.62 -10.00
C TYR A 352 -5.50 -4.82 -8.86
N PHE A 353 -5.01 -5.00 -7.63
CA PHE A 353 -5.84 -5.04 -6.43
C PHE A 353 -6.70 -3.78 -6.27
N TYR A 354 -6.09 -2.61 -6.43
CA TYR A 354 -6.76 -1.32 -6.27
C TYR A 354 -7.78 -1.05 -7.40
N PHE A 355 -7.52 -1.53 -8.62
CA PHE A 355 -8.53 -1.51 -9.68
C PHE A 355 -9.69 -2.46 -9.40
N CYS A 356 -9.44 -3.66 -8.89
CA CYS A 356 -10.51 -4.59 -8.49
C CYS A 356 -11.38 -4.00 -7.38
N LYS A 357 -10.76 -3.37 -6.38
CA LYS A 357 -11.47 -2.66 -5.30
C LYS A 357 -12.33 -1.52 -5.83
N SER A 358 -11.79 -0.67 -6.71
CA SER A 358 -12.58 0.36 -7.40
C SER A 358 -13.72 -0.21 -8.23
N PHE A 359 -13.50 -1.32 -8.93
CA PHE A 359 -14.50 -1.97 -9.77
C PHE A 359 -15.65 -2.55 -8.95
N GLN A 360 -15.35 -3.18 -7.80
CA GLN A 360 -16.35 -3.65 -6.84
C GLN A 360 -17.16 -2.49 -6.25
N GLU A 361 -16.50 -1.42 -5.77
CA GLU A 361 -17.17 -0.23 -5.25
C GLU A 361 -18.10 0.41 -6.31
N LEU A 362 -17.64 0.52 -7.57
CA LEU A 362 -18.43 1.04 -8.69
C LEU A 362 -19.62 0.14 -9.05
N ILE A 363 -19.45 -1.19 -9.09
CA ILE A 363 -20.54 -2.14 -9.35
C ILE A 363 -21.61 -2.04 -8.27
N LEU A 364 -21.22 -2.01 -7.00
CA LEU A 364 -22.14 -1.88 -5.88
C LEU A 364 -22.87 -0.53 -5.91
N GLU A 365 -22.17 0.57 -6.23
CA GLU A 365 -22.81 1.88 -6.38
C GLU A 365 -23.81 1.92 -7.54
N ILE A 366 -23.46 1.36 -8.71
CA ILE A 366 -24.37 1.28 -9.88
C ILE A 366 -25.58 0.39 -9.57
N SER A 367 -25.38 -0.78 -8.96
CA SER A 367 -26.47 -1.69 -8.60
C SER A 367 -27.39 -1.09 -7.53
N SER A 368 -26.88 -0.28 -6.59
CA SER A 368 -27.72 0.44 -5.63
C SER A 368 -28.57 1.57 -6.24
N LYS A 369 -28.26 1.99 -7.47
CA LYS A 369 -28.89 3.12 -8.18
C LYS A 369 -29.71 2.71 -9.42
N THR A 370 -29.79 1.42 -9.72
CA THR A 370 -30.45 0.87 -10.92
C THR A 370 -31.13 -0.44 -10.57
N ASP A 371 -32.08 -0.90 -11.39
CA ASP A 371 -32.70 -2.23 -11.22
C ASP A 371 -31.79 -3.39 -11.71
N ILE A 372 -30.51 -3.11 -11.98
CA ILE A 372 -29.57 -4.09 -12.55
C ILE A 372 -28.80 -4.79 -11.43
N SER A 373 -28.85 -6.12 -11.42
CA SER A 373 -28.11 -6.93 -10.45
C SER A 373 -26.59 -6.82 -10.67
N VAL A 374 -25.82 -6.99 -9.59
CA VAL A 374 -24.36 -7.16 -9.62
C VAL A 374 -23.94 -8.19 -10.68
N ASN A 375 -24.66 -9.31 -10.76
CA ASN A 375 -24.45 -10.40 -11.71
C ASN A 375 -24.72 -10.02 -13.17
N ASP A 376 -25.56 -9.00 -13.43
CA ASP A 376 -25.88 -8.55 -14.79
C ASP A 376 -24.95 -7.45 -15.30
N LEU A 377 -24.42 -6.64 -14.39
CA LEU A 377 -23.40 -5.65 -14.69
C LEU A 377 -22.14 -6.34 -15.23
N PHE A 378 -21.65 -7.37 -14.51
CA PHE A 378 -20.42 -8.09 -14.83
C PHE A 378 -20.67 -9.59 -14.96
N LYS A 379 -20.52 -10.14 -16.18
CA LYS A 379 -20.77 -11.58 -16.44
C LYS A 379 -19.94 -12.14 -17.57
N LYS A 380 -19.85 -13.47 -17.63
CA LYS A 380 -19.34 -14.19 -18.80
C LYS A 380 -20.26 -13.97 -20.00
N ASN A 381 -19.66 -13.59 -21.13
CA ASN A 381 -20.34 -13.56 -22.43
C ASN A 381 -20.49 -14.98 -23.01
N GLU A 382 -21.11 -15.09 -24.19
CA GLU A 382 -21.28 -16.37 -24.92
C GLU A 382 -19.97 -17.12 -25.21
N GLN A 383 -18.82 -16.43 -25.16
CA GLN A 383 -17.48 -17.00 -25.35
C GLN A 383 -16.80 -17.41 -24.02
N GLY A 384 -17.55 -17.38 -22.91
CA GLY A 384 -17.04 -17.67 -21.56
C GLY A 384 -16.12 -16.59 -20.96
N LYS A 385 -16.00 -15.42 -21.61
CA LYS A 385 -15.12 -14.33 -21.17
C LYS A 385 -15.89 -13.30 -20.38
N TRP A 386 -15.31 -12.87 -19.26
CA TRP A 386 -15.83 -11.77 -18.45
C TRP A 386 -15.95 -10.47 -19.26
N ASN A 387 -17.15 -9.88 -19.22
CA ASN A 387 -17.51 -8.68 -19.95
C ASN A 387 -18.52 -7.83 -19.16
N LEU A 388 -18.64 -6.57 -19.55
CA LEU A 388 -19.63 -5.64 -19.00
C LEU A 388 -20.92 -5.68 -19.81
N ILE A 389 -22.02 -5.25 -19.21
CA ILE A 389 -23.25 -4.92 -19.94
C ILE A 389 -23.02 -3.79 -20.97
N ASN A 390 -23.72 -3.88 -22.11
CA ASN A 390 -23.60 -2.89 -23.19
C ASN A 390 -24.23 -1.54 -22.82
N THR A 391 -25.33 -1.54 -22.06
CA THR A 391 -26.09 -0.33 -21.72
C THR A 391 -26.59 -0.42 -20.28
N ILE A 392 -26.48 0.67 -19.53
CA ILE A 392 -27.03 0.80 -18.18
C ILE A 392 -28.28 1.68 -18.26
N ASN A 393 -29.43 1.13 -17.89
CA ASN A 393 -30.70 1.84 -17.89
C ASN A 393 -30.83 2.65 -16.59
N TRP A 394 -30.37 3.89 -16.63
CA TRP A 394 -30.40 4.80 -15.47
C TRP A 394 -31.81 5.35 -15.22
N PRO A 395 -32.33 5.33 -13.98
CA PRO A 395 -33.61 5.96 -13.62
C PRO A 395 -33.64 7.49 -13.83
N SER A 396 -32.46 8.12 -13.89
CA SER A 396 -32.30 9.54 -14.19
C SER A 396 -31.02 9.82 -14.97
N THR A 397 -31.09 10.74 -15.93
CA THR A 397 -29.93 11.23 -16.68
C THR A 397 -29.21 12.31 -15.87
N SER A 398 -28.26 11.90 -15.02
CA SER A 398 -27.41 12.82 -14.26
C SER A 398 -25.95 12.72 -14.68
N SER A 399 -25.22 13.82 -14.54
CA SER A 399 -23.76 13.88 -14.78
C SER A 399 -22.99 12.87 -13.92
N LEU A 400 -23.44 12.64 -12.68
CA LEU A 400 -22.87 11.60 -11.81
C LEU A 400 -23.05 10.20 -12.39
N ASN A 401 -24.27 9.84 -12.82
CA ASN A 401 -24.56 8.52 -13.40
C ASN A 401 -23.74 8.26 -14.65
N HIS A 402 -23.63 9.25 -15.54
CA HIS A 402 -22.80 9.16 -16.72
C HIS A 402 -21.31 9.01 -16.40
N SER A 403 -20.80 9.76 -15.41
CA SER A 403 -19.42 9.65 -14.96
C SER A 403 -19.11 8.32 -14.25
N LEU A 404 -20.07 7.75 -13.51
CA LEU A 404 -19.97 6.40 -12.94
C LEU A 404 -19.86 5.34 -14.03
N GLU A 405 -20.65 5.46 -15.09
CA GLU A 405 -20.59 4.54 -16.23
C GLU A 405 -19.24 4.61 -16.98
N GLN A 406 -18.67 5.81 -17.17
CA GLN A 406 -17.33 5.93 -17.76
C GLN A 406 -16.25 5.33 -16.85
N GLN A 407 -16.25 5.64 -15.55
CA GLN A 407 -15.34 5.04 -14.57
C GLN A 407 -15.42 3.51 -14.59
N TYR A 408 -16.63 2.96 -14.55
CA TYR A 408 -16.89 1.52 -14.58
C TYR A 408 -16.27 0.84 -15.81
N ARG A 409 -16.47 1.41 -17.00
CA ARG A 409 -15.92 0.89 -18.26
C ARG A 409 -14.40 1.06 -18.37
N PHE A 410 -13.88 2.17 -17.86
CA PHE A 410 -12.44 2.48 -17.94
C PHE A 410 -11.61 1.70 -16.92
N ILE A 411 -12.06 1.59 -15.67
CA ILE A 411 -11.41 0.76 -14.65
C ILE A 411 -11.34 -0.70 -15.11
N PHE A 412 -12.40 -1.24 -15.73
CA PHE A 412 -12.34 -2.58 -16.33
C PHE A 412 -11.33 -2.70 -17.49
N THR A 413 -11.16 -1.64 -18.26
CA THR A 413 -10.15 -1.58 -19.33
C THR A 413 -8.73 -1.59 -18.75
N LEU A 414 -8.51 -0.88 -17.64
CA LEU A 414 -7.25 -0.95 -16.87
C LEU A 414 -7.04 -2.32 -16.25
N MET A 415 -8.07 -2.95 -15.65
CA MET A 415 -7.98 -4.33 -15.15
C MET A 415 -7.51 -5.29 -16.25
N LYS A 416 -8.04 -5.20 -17.48
CA LYS A 416 -7.59 -6.04 -18.61
C LYS A 416 -6.14 -5.79 -19.03
N HIS A 417 -5.59 -4.59 -18.82
CA HIS A 417 -4.18 -4.30 -19.11
C HIS A 417 -3.23 -4.83 -18.02
N PHE A 418 -3.62 -4.71 -16.75
CA PHE A 418 -2.85 -5.18 -15.60
C PHE A 418 -3.21 -6.61 -15.15
N GLU A 419 -4.00 -7.35 -15.93
CA GLU A 419 -4.47 -8.70 -15.59
C GLU A 419 -3.28 -9.64 -15.32
N PRO A 420 -3.25 -10.37 -14.18
CA PRO A 420 -2.33 -11.47 -13.91
C PRO A 420 -2.13 -12.40 -15.13
N GLY A 421 -0.89 -12.53 -15.59
CA GLY A 421 -0.55 -13.28 -16.81
C GLY A 421 -0.52 -12.46 -18.11
N CYS A 422 -1.12 -11.27 -18.14
CA CYS A 422 -1.17 -10.40 -19.32
C CYS A 422 -0.26 -9.17 -19.20
N TYR A 423 0.04 -8.71 -17.97
CA TYR A 423 0.88 -7.54 -17.73
C TYR A 423 2.32 -7.73 -18.24
N SER A 424 2.95 -6.64 -18.71
CA SER A 424 4.37 -6.62 -19.03
C SER A 424 4.92 -5.19 -18.98
N HIS A 425 6.03 -5.00 -18.28
CA HIS A 425 6.76 -3.73 -18.21
C HIS A 425 7.22 -3.18 -19.58
N LYS A 426 7.21 -4.02 -20.63
CA LYS A 426 7.56 -3.64 -22.01
C LYS A 426 6.38 -3.03 -22.78
N ARG A 427 5.14 -3.19 -22.30
CA ARG A 427 3.91 -2.76 -22.97
C ARG A 427 3.17 -1.74 -22.12
N LYS A 428 3.37 -0.45 -22.41
CA LYS A 428 2.65 0.65 -21.76
C LYS A 428 1.19 0.71 -22.21
N PHE A 429 0.31 1.21 -21.33
CA PHE A 429 -1.08 1.52 -21.63
C PHE A 429 -1.17 2.72 -22.59
N GLU A 430 -1.77 2.50 -23.75
CA GLU A 430 -1.97 3.55 -24.75
C GLU A 430 -3.27 4.33 -24.47
N TYR A 431 -3.15 5.50 -23.85
CA TYR A 431 -4.27 6.43 -23.68
C TYR A 431 -4.10 7.71 -24.50
N LYS A 432 -5.20 8.22 -25.06
CA LYS A 432 -5.28 9.52 -25.72
C LYS A 432 -6.27 10.37 -24.95
N PHE A 433 -5.78 11.37 -24.24
CA PHE A 433 -6.58 12.32 -23.48
C PHE A 433 -7.74 12.87 -24.32
N GLU A 434 -8.96 12.69 -23.84
CA GLU A 434 -10.20 13.08 -24.52
C GLU A 434 -10.40 14.59 -24.44
N LEU A 435 -10.15 15.19 -23.28
CA LEU A 435 -10.24 16.64 -23.08
C LEU A 435 -9.22 17.44 -23.92
N LEU A 436 -8.07 16.83 -24.26
CA LEU A 436 -7.05 17.48 -25.08
C LEU A 436 -7.34 17.42 -26.59
N GLN A 437 -8.32 16.64 -27.03
CA GLN A 437 -8.65 16.43 -28.46
C GLN A 437 -9.60 17.48 -29.05
N SER A 438 -10.19 18.39 -28.27
CA SER A 438 -10.98 19.50 -28.82
C SER A 438 -10.08 20.47 -29.59
N SER A 439 -10.13 20.42 -30.93
CA SER A 439 -9.02 20.84 -31.78
C SER A 439 -8.98 22.31 -32.22
N ASN A 440 -9.99 23.15 -31.91
CA ASN A 440 -10.21 24.39 -32.67
C ASN A 440 -10.21 25.74 -31.92
N ASP A 441 -10.23 25.80 -30.58
CA ASP A 441 -10.43 27.08 -29.89
C ASP A 441 -9.33 27.47 -28.90
N LYS A 442 -9.06 28.78 -28.81
CA LYS A 442 -8.11 29.47 -27.91
C LYS A 442 -8.61 29.45 -26.45
N THR A 443 -8.80 28.25 -25.94
CA THR A 443 -9.51 27.97 -24.68
C THR A 443 -8.56 27.85 -23.49
N PRO A 444 -9.07 27.86 -22.24
CA PRO A 444 -8.27 27.58 -21.03
C PRO A 444 -7.42 26.31 -21.13
N TRP A 445 -7.84 25.34 -21.96
CA TRP A 445 -7.10 24.15 -22.34
C TRP A 445 -5.75 24.38 -23.01
N GLN A 446 -5.41 25.54 -23.58
CA GLN A 446 -4.02 25.79 -24.00
C GLN A 446 -3.08 25.96 -22.81
N SER A 447 -3.54 26.58 -21.71
CA SER A 447 -2.73 26.65 -20.48
C SER A 447 -2.61 25.30 -19.78
N ILE A 448 -3.64 24.46 -19.89
CA ILE A 448 -3.61 23.07 -19.41
C ILE A 448 -2.74 22.19 -20.35
N LYS A 449 -2.79 22.36 -21.68
CA LYS A 449 -1.82 21.75 -22.62
C LYS A 449 -0.38 22.15 -22.30
N GLY A 450 -0.14 23.33 -21.73
CA GLY A 450 1.14 23.67 -21.11
C GLY A 450 1.55 22.65 -20.04
N TRP A 451 0.66 22.31 -19.11
CA TRP A 451 0.94 21.28 -18.11
C TRP A 451 1.15 19.90 -18.70
N PHE A 452 0.39 19.55 -19.75
CA PHE A 452 0.47 18.23 -20.37
C PHE A 452 1.61 18.07 -21.39
N VAL A 453 2.16 19.17 -21.94
CA VAL A 453 3.06 19.15 -23.11
C VAL A 453 4.25 20.13 -23.01
N SER A 454 4.19 21.24 -22.27
CA SER A 454 5.33 22.19 -22.14
C SER A 454 6.39 21.77 -21.12
N GLY A 455 6.53 20.46 -20.91
CA GLY A 455 7.63 19.83 -20.21
C GLY A 455 7.63 18.33 -20.54
N ASN A 456 8.81 17.76 -20.76
CA ASN A 456 9.01 16.32 -20.95
C ASN A 456 8.80 15.56 -19.62
N LYS A 457 7.60 15.64 -19.02
CA LYS A 457 7.35 15.25 -17.61
C LYS A 457 6.44 14.04 -17.41
N PHE A 458 5.54 13.70 -18.33
CA PHE A 458 4.77 12.45 -18.22
C PHE A 458 5.59 11.19 -18.52
N SER A 459 6.71 11.33 -19.25
CA SER A 459 7.71 10.29 -19.38
C SER A 459 8.29 9.84 -18.03
N ASP A 460 8.29 10.76 -17.06
CA ASP A 460 8.95 10.62 -15.77
C ASP A 460 7.97 10.14 -14.68
N ILE A 461 6.66 10.18 -14.94
CA ILE A 461 5.65 9.58 -14.06
C ILE A 461 5.59 8.07 -14.36
N PRO A 462 5.73 7.20 -13.35
CA PRO A 462 5.50 5.77 -13.52
C PRO A 462 4.08 5.46 -14.03
N GLU A 463 3.95 4.44 -14.89
CA GLU A 463 2.69 4.08 -15.54
C GLU A 463 1.56 3.85 -14.53
N GLU A 464 1.88 3.17 -13.43
CA GLU A 464 1.01 2.81 -12.32
C GLU A 464 0.49 4.01 -11.51
N ARG A 465 0.97 5.22 -11.79
CA ARG A 465 0.41 6.49 -11.27
C ARG A 465 -0.35 7.24 -12.35
N LEU A 466 0.21 7.26 -13.55
CA LEU A 466 -0.32 7.99 -14.71
C LEU A 466 -1.73 7.53 -15.11
N VAL A 467 -2.02 6.24 -14.96
CA VAL A 467 -3.35 5.64 -15.19
C VAL A 467 -4.48 6.23 -14.34
N TRP A 468 -4.19 6.76 -13.15
CA TRP A 468 -5.17 7.46 -12.31
C TRP A 468 -5.49 8.88 -12.84
N ILE A 469 -4.60 9.48 -13.62
CA ILE A 469 -4.88 10.73 -14.36
C ILE A 469 -5.72 10.40 -15.60
N TYR A 470 -5.46 9.28 -16.28
CA TYR A 470 -6.28 8.81 -17.40
C TYR A 470 -7.72 8.50 -16.98
N ALA A 471 -7.90 7.85 -15.82
CA ALA A 471 -9.22 7.57 -15.26
C ALA A 471 -10.01 8.84 -14.92
N LEU A 472 -9.34 9.88 -14.39
CA LEU A 472 -9.94 11.20 -14.18
C LEU A 472 -10.36 11.86 -15.51
N ASP A 473 -9.48 11.88 -16.50
CA ASP A 473 -9.75 12.50 -17.81
C ASP A 473 -10.96 11.86 -18.50
N ASN A 474 -10.95 10.53 -18.67
CA ASN A 474 -12.05 9.78 -19.28
C ASN A 474 -13.38 10.01 -18.56
N ALA A 475 -13.37 9.99 -17.22
CA ALA A 475 -14.59 10.10 -16.41
C ALA A 475 -15.23 11.50 -16.41
N ILE A 476 -14.46 12.56 -16.67
CA ILE A 476 -14.97 13.94 -16.73
C ILE A 476 -15.05 14.51 -18.15
N ALA A 477 -14.44 13.86 -19.15
CA ALA A 477 -14.36 14.38 -20.51
C ALA A 477 -15.73 14.72 -21.11
N GLN A 478 -16.68 13.81 -20.95
CA GLN A 478 -18.03 13.93 -21.51
C GLN A 478 -18.95 14.84 -20.69
N LEU A 479 -18.53 15.25 -19.48
CA LEU A 479 -19.22 16.26 -18.67
C LEU A 479 -19.03 17.68 -19.22
N PHE A 480 -17.95 17.91 -19.98
CA PHE A 480 -17.53 19.24 -20.44
C PHE A 480 -17.53 19.35 -21.97
N SER A 481 -18.71 19.16 -22.56
CA SER A 481 -18.98 19.43 -23.97
C SER A 481 -18.70 20.91 -24.32
N LYS A 482 -18.61 21.24 -25.63
CA LYS A 482 -18.17 22.57 -26.12
C LYS A 482 -18.82 23.77 -25.43
N GLU A 483 -20.10 23.69 -25.08
CA GLU A 483 -20.89 24.76 -24.47
C GLU A 483 -20.58 24.99 -22.98
N SER A 484 -19.82 24.09 -22.35
CA SER A 484 -19.56 24.06 -20.90
C SER A 484 -18.07 24.18 -20.54
N GLN A 485 -17.22 24.55 -21.50
CA GLN A 485 -15.78 24.73 -21.29
C GLN A 485 -15.44 25.81 -20.25
N GLU A 486 -16.31 26.82 -20.07
CA GLU A 486 -16.18 27.84 -19.02
C GLU A 486 -16.34 27.24 -17.62
N CYS A 487 -17.23 26.25 -17.44
CA CYS A 487 -17.43 25.60 -16.15
C CYS A 487 -16.20 24.81 -15.70
N LEU A 488 -15.49 24.17 -16.65
CA LEU A 488 -14.25 23.46 -16.35
C LEU A 488 -13.12 24.42 -15.94
N ALA A 489 -13.08 25.64 -16.47
CA ALA A 489 -12.06 26.62 -16.07
C ALA A 489 -12.07 26.92 -14.55
N LEU A 490 -13.22 26.73 -13.88
CA LEU A 490 -13.38 26.87 -12.44
C LEU A 490 -12.77 25.72 -11.65
N PHE A 491 -12.81 24.49 -12.17
CA PHE A 491 -12.17 23.32 -11.56
C PHE A 491 -10.65 23.26 -11.81
N LYS A 492 -10.10 24.19 -12.60
CA LYS A 492 -8.68 24.26 -12.94
C LYS A 492 -7.73 24.10 -11.72
N PRO A 493 -7.91 24.80 -10.57
CA PRO A 493 -6.99 24.67 -9.44
C PRO A 493 -7.08 23.32 -8.71
N LEU A 494 -8.22 22.63 -8.81
CA LEU A 494 -8.41 21.28 -8.27
C LEU A 494 -7.62 20.26 -9.11
N LEU A 495 -7.71 20.37 -10.43
CA LEU A 495 -6.98 19.52 -11.37
C LEU A 495 -5.46 19.70 -11.25
N GLU A 496 -4.98 20.92 -10.99
CA GLU A 496 -3.58 21.19 -10.62
C GLU A 496 -3.18 20.44 -9.35
N GLY A 497 -3.94 20.65 -8.26
CA GLY A 497 -3.64 20.05 -6.96
C GLY A 497 -3.59 18.53 -7.00
N TYR A 498 -4.55 17.92 -7.68
CA TYR A 498 -4.56 16.48 -7.93
C TYR A 498 -3.37 16.02 -8.78
N THR A 499 -3.05 16.71 -9.87
CA THR A 499 -1.92 16.33 -10.74
C THR A 499 -0.58 16.42 -10.02
N SER A 500 -0.35 17.50 -9.25
CA SER A 500 0.81 17.62 -8.36
C SER A 500 0.86 16.50 -7.33
N PHE A 501 -0.27 16.16 -6.69
CA PHE A 501 -0.34 15.06 -5.73
C PHE A 501 0.09 13.70 -6.34
N ILE A 502 -0.36 13.38 -7.56
CA ILE A 502 0.07 12.16 -8.28
C ILE A 502 1.57 12.21 -8.66
N GLN A 503 2.09 13.38 -9.03
CA GLN A 503 3.49 13.58 -9.43
C GLN A 503 4.47 13.51 -8.25
N GLU A 504 4.17 14.21 -7.16
CA GLU A 504 5.10 14.47 -6.05
C GLU A 504 5.13 13.34 -5.01
N THR A 505 4.08 12.50 -4.95
CA THR A 505 3.99 11.38 -4.01
C THR A 505 4.95 10.26 -4.41
N LYS A 506 6.10 10.16 -3.73
CA LYS A 506 7.21 9.28 -4.13
C LYS A 506 6.98 7.78 -3.91
N ASP A 507 6.17 7.38 -2.94
CA ASP A 507 5.94 5.96 -2.60
C ASP A 507 4.61 5.43 -3.14
N ALA A 508 4.43 4.11 -3.13
CA ALA A 508 3.29 3.36 -3.66
C ALA A 508 1.97 3.55 -2.87
N HIS A 509 1.48 4.78 -2.78
CA HIS A 509 0.22 5.15 -2.11
C HIS A 509 -1.01 4.86 -2.99
N TYR A 510 -1.12 3.66 -3.57
CA TYR A 510 -2.16 3.34 -4.54
C TYR A 510 -3.58 3.55 -4.00
N GLU A 511 -3.85 3.26 -2.73
CA GLU A 511 -5.15 3.54 -2.10
C GLU A 511 -5.44 5.04 -2.04
N SER A 512 -4.43 5.87 -1.73
CA SER A 512 -4.59 7.32 -1.69
C SER A 512 -4.84 7.90 -3.09
N PHE A 513 -4.17 7.36 -4.12
CA PHE A 513 -4.46 7.72 -5.52
C PHE A 513 -5.90 7.33 -5.88
N ARG A 514 -6.30 6.09 -5.59
CA ARG A 514 -7.66 5.56 -5.82
C ARG A 514 -8.74 6.45 -5.20
N ILE A 515 -8.64 6.72 -3.89
CA ILE A 515 -9.58 7.59 -3.16
C ILE A 515 -9.58 9.01 -3.72
N ALA A 516 -8.40 9.58 -4.02
CA ALA A 516 -8.27 10.89 -4.64
C ALA A 516 -8.99 10.97 -6.00
N THR A 517 -8.77 9.99 -6.88
CA THR A 517 -9.38 9.92 -8.21
C THR A 517 -10.90 9.94 -8.12
N HIS A 518 -11.50 8.98 -7.40
CA HIS A 518 -12.96 8.84 -7.36
C HIS A 518 -13.66 10.04 -6.72
N ASN A 519 -13.11 10.61 -5.65
CA ASN A 519 -13.69 11.78 -5.00
C ASN A 519 -13.54 13.06 -5.83
N VAL A 520 -12.41 13.27 -6.53
CA VAL A 520 -12.27 14.41 -7.47
C VAL A 520 -13.27 14.29 -8.60
N ILE A 521 -13.39 13.10 -9.22
CA ILE A 521 -14.40 12.84 -10.26
C ILE A 521 -15.80 13.12 -9.72
N ARG A 522 -16.15 12.57 -8.55
CA ARG A 522 -17.45 12.73 -7.92
C ARG A 522 -17.78 14.18 -7.59
N PHE A 523 -16.84 14.94 -7.01
CA PHE A 523 -17.02 16.38 -6.75
C PHE A 523 -17.31 17.15 -8.04
N ILE A 524 -16.54 16.91 -9.09
CA ILE A 524 -16.72 17.55 -10.40
C ILE A 524 -18.07 17.16 -11.01
N ALA A 525 -18.42 15.88 -11.03
CA ALA A 525 -19.64 15.35 -11.63
C ALA A 525 -20.92 15.72 -10.89
N GLN A 526 -20.84 15.92 -9.57
CA GLN A 526 -21.96 16.41 -8.76
C GLN A 526 -22.07 17.94 -8.79
N THR A 527 -20.96 18.68 -8.87
CA THR A 527 -20.98 20.15 -8.83
C THR A 527 -21.24 20.79 -10.20
N SER A 528 -20.73 20.23 -11.30
CA SER A 528 -20.85 20.83 -12.64
C SER A 528 -22.29 21.13 -13.13
N PRO A 529 -23.35 20.36 -12.82
CA PRO A 529 -24.71 20.66 -13.25
C PRO A 529 -25.30 21.94 -12.64
N TYR A 530 -24.76 22.39 -11.51
CA TYR A 530 -25.17 23.64 -10.87
C TYR A 530 -24.48 24.86 -11.48
N LEU A 531 -23.36 24.65 -12.17
CA LEU A 531 -22.53 25.72 -12.73
C LEU A 531 -22.93 26.07 -14.18
N SER A 532 -23.55 25.14 -14.91
CA SER A 532 -23.87 25.30 -16.34
C SER A 532 -25.05 26.26 -16.64
N LYS A 533 -25.66 26.90 -15.63
CA LYS A 533 -26.86 27.76 -15.79
C LYS A 533 -26.60 29.27 -15.62
N GLY A 534 -25.34 29.68 -15.63
CA GLY A 534 -24.93 31.04 -15.31
C GLY A 534 -24.72 31.19 -13.80
N ILE A 535 -23.50 31.54 -13.42
CA ILE A 535 -23.00 31.44 -12.05
C ILE A 535 -22.88 32.85 -11.49
N SER A 536 -23.41 33.11 -10.29
CA SER A 536 -23.17 34.40 -9.64
C SER A 536 -21.70 34.55 -9.22
N GLY A 537 -21.22 35.79 -9.10
CA GLY A 537 -19.84 36.04 -8.65
C GLY A 537 -19.55 35.48 -7.24
N ILE A 538 -20.57 35.38 -6.39
CA ILE A 538 -20.44 34.76 -5.07
C ILE A 538 -20.37 33.22 -5.14
N ASP A 539 -21.12 32.57 -6.03
CA ASP A 539 -21.02 31.13 -6.25
C ASP A 539 -19.64 30.72 -6.80
N GLN A 540 -19.07 31.50 -7.73
CA GLN A 540 -17.68 31.31 -8.20
C GLN A 540 -16.66 31.46 -7.06
N THR A 541 -16.88 32.45 -6.18
CA THR A 541 -16.03 32.70 -5.01
C THR A 541 -16.08 31.53 -4.02
N ILE A 542 -17.27 31.03 -3.70
CA ILE A 542 -17.48 29.89 -2.81
C ILE A 542 -16.82 28.63 -3.37
N LEU A 543 -17.05 28.33 -4.66
CA LEU A 543 -16.46 27.17 -5.33
C LEU A 543 -14.92 27.22 -5.30
N THR A 544 -14.33 28.39 -5.56
CA THR A 544 -12.87 28.58 -5.56
C THR A 544 -12.28 28.26 -4.17
N LYS A 545 -12.87 28.79 -3.10
CA LYS A 545 -12.39 28.54 -1.72
C LYS A 545 -12.61 27.09 -1.27
N GLN A 546 -13.69 26.45 -1.72
CA GLN A 546 -13.92 25.01 -1.51
C GLN A 546 -12.82 24.18 -2.20
N ILE A 547 -12.48 24.51 -3.44
CA ILE A 547 -11.39 23.87 -4.20
C ILE A 547 -10.04 24.08 -3.53
N GLU A 548 -9.73 25.27 -3.00
CA GLU A 548 -8.50 25.52 -2.23
C GLU A 548 -8.43 24.66 -0.96
N SER A 549 -9.56 24.52 -0.26
CA SER A 549 -9.67 23.64 0.91
C SER A 549 -9.42 22.16 0.57
N ILE A 550 -9.98 21.70 -0.56
CA ILE A 550 -9.76 20.34 -1.09
C ILE A 550 -8.28 20.14 -1.49
N LYS A 551 -7.69 21.10 -2.22
CA LYS A 551 -6.28 21.08 -2.64
C LYS A 551 -5.34 20.95 -1.45
N LYS A 552 -5.60 21.70 -0.38
CA LYS A 552 -4.86 21.59 0.89
C LYS A 552 -5.00 20.21 1.53
N ALA A 553 -6.22 19.66 1.61
CA ALA A 553 -6.45 18.34 2.18
C ALA A 553 -5.74 17.20 1.41
N LEU A 554 -5.62 17.32 0.09
CA LEU A 554 -4.82 16.42 -0.77
C LEU A 554 -3.32 16.52 -0.43
N SER A 555 -2.77 17.74 -0.32
CA SER A 555 -1.36 17.96 0.03
C SER A 555 -1.00 17.48 1.44
N ASP A 556 -1.90 17.67 2.41
CA ASP A 556 -1.68 17.27 3.82
C ASP A 556 -1.81 15.74 4.05
N LYS A 557 -2.03 14.94 2.99
CA LYS A 557 -2.26 13.47 3.02
C LYS A 557 -3.43 13.01 3.91
N GLN A 558 -4.41 13.86 4.17
CA GLN A 558 -5.55 13.55 5.07
C GLN A 558 -6.74 12.98 4.28
N SER A 559 -6.62 11.71 3.83
CA SER A 559 -7.60 11.02 2.98
C SER A 559 -9.05 11.13 3.47
N ASP A 560 -9.26 10.94 4.76
CA ASP A 560 -10.60 10.85 5.36
C ASP A 560 -11.27 12.23 5.38
N ASN A 561 -10.51 13.26 5.76
CA ASN A 561 -10.96 14.64 5.71
C ASN A 561 -11.24 15.08 4.27
N PHE A 562 -10.49 14.58 3.29
CA PHE A 562 -10.73 14.90 1.88
C PHE A 562 -12.04 14.29 1.34
N ARG A 563 -12.37 13.03 1.67
CA ARG A 563 -13.67 12.44 1.32
C ARG A 563 -14.81 13.20 2.00
N ASP A 564 -14.72 13.39 3.31
CA ASP A 564 -15.77 14.02 4.09
C ASP A 564 -16.00 15.50 3.68
N LEU A 565 -14.95 16.23 3.24
CA LEU A 565 -15.10 17.57 2.64
C LEU A 565 -15.88 17.53 1.32
N VAL A 566 -15.55 16.59 0.43
CA VAL A 566 -16.25 16.43 -0.85
C VAL A 566 -17.74 16.14 -0.63
N ASP A 567 -18.08 15.23 0.29
CA ASP A 567 -19.48 14.89 0.58
C ASP A 567 -20.29 16.09 1.10
N VAL A 568 -19.78 16.84 2.09
CA VAL A 568 -20.52 17.99 2.65
C VAL A 568 -20.62 19.18 1.68
N TYR A 569 -19.63 19.34 0.78
CA TYR A 569 -19.69 20.36 -0.27
C TYR A 569 -20.66 19.97 -1.40
N ASN A 570 -20.73 18.69 -1.78
CA ASN A 570 -21.73 18.19 -2.73
C ASN A 570 -23.16 18.36 -2.20
N GLU A 571 -23.38 18.08 -0.91
CA GLU A 571 -24.65 18.33 -0.23
C GLU A 571 -24.98 19.84 -0.17
N TYR A 572 -23.99 20.70 0.09
CA TYR A 572 -24.17 22.15 -0.01
C TYR A 572 -24.63 22.56 -1.42
N TRP A 573 -24.01 22.06 -2.49
CA TRP A 573 -24.41 22.44 -3.86
C TRP A 573 -25.82 21.93 -4.23
N LYS A 574 -26.19 20.73 -3.75
CA LYS A 574 -27.56 20.21 -3.83
C LYS A 574 -28.55 21.14 -3.12
N ASN A 575 -28.25 21.57 -1.90
CA ASN A 575 -29.11 22.46 -1.11
C ASN A 575 -29.09 23.90 -1.65
N ARG A 576 -28.00 24.32 -2.30
CA ARG A 576 -27.86 25.61 -3.00
C ARG A 576 -28.84 25.76 -4.15
N GLN A 577 -29.09 24.71 -4.95
CA GLN A 577 -30.13 24.72 -6.00
C GLN A 577 -31.52 24.39 -5.45
N SER A 578 -31.63 23.35 -4.61
CA SER A 578 -32.95 22.83 -4.24
C SER A 578 -33.69 23.66 -3.18
N ILE A 579 -32.94 24.37 -2.32
CA ILE A 579 -33.43 25.16 -1.18
C ILE A 579 -33.07 26.65 -1.34
N LEU A 580 -31.78 27.03 -1.30
CA LEU A 580 -31.35 28.44 -1.23
C LEU A 580 -31.90 29.27 -2.40
N GLU A 581 -31.85 28.70 -3.61
CA GLU A 581 -32.31 29.37 -4.84
C GLU A 581 -33.80 29.75 -4.79
N LYS A 582 -34.61 28.98 -4.04
CA LYS A 582 -36.07 29.11 -3.92
C LYS A 582 -36.54 29.83 -2.66
N ILE A 583 -35.63 30.32 -1.80
CA ILE A 583 -36.00 31.11 -0.62
C ILE A 583 -36.88 32.32 -1.00
N PRO A 584 -36.59 33.11 -2.06
CA PRO A 584 -37.46 34.19 -2.50
C PRO A 584 -38.88 33.76 -2.90
N ASP A 585 -39.05 32.51 -3.35
CA ASP A 585 -40.34 31.95 -3.77
C ASP A 585 -41.20 31.46 -2.60
N LYS A 586 -40.65 31.35 -1.38
CA LYS A 586 -41.41 31.00 -0.18
C LYS A 586 -42.40 32.08 0.26
N PHE A 587 -42.16 33.35 -0.10
CA PHE A 587 -43.10 34.46 0.14
C PHE A 587 -42.91 35.58 -0.91
N PRO A 588 -43.40 35.39 -2.16
CA PRO A 588 -42.98 36.17 -3.32
C PRO A 588 -43.74 37.50 -3.50
N HIS A 589 -44.13 38.17 -2.41
CA HIS A 589 -45.06 39.32 -2.44
C HIS A 589 -44.37 40.68 -2.24
N GLU A 590 -44.43 41.53 -3.27
CA GLU A 590 -43.88 42.90 -3.33
C GLU A 590 -42.59 43.12 -2.50
N ARG A 591 -42.65 43.94 -1.43
CA ARG A 591 -41.47 44.29 -0.61
C ARG A 591 -40.84 43.06 0.07
N PHE A 592 -41.66 42.12 0.52
CA PHE A 592 -41.19 40.94 1.25
C PHE A 592 -40.38 40.00 0.36
N LYS A 593 -40.57 40.07 -0.96
CA LYS A 593 -39.68 39.36 -1.91
C LYS A 593 -38.24 39.88 -1.82
N GLN A 594 -38.04 41.18 -1.56
CA GLN A 594 -36.69 41.75 -1.35
C GLN A 594 -36.12 41.30 0.00
N ASP A 595 -36.94 41.25 1.06
CA ASP A 595 -36.53 40.76 2.38
C ASP A 595 -36.11 39.27 2.36
N MET A 596 -36.83 38.44 1.59
CA MET A 596 -36.48 37.02 1.35
C MET A 596 -35.24 36.85 0.46
N GLU A 597 -35.04 37.75 -0.50
CA GLU A 597 -33.79 37.82 -1.28
C GLU A 597 -32.60 38.21 -0.38
N GLU A 598 -32.79 39.11 0.58
CA GLU A 598 -31.77 39.45 1.59
C GLU A 598 -31.41 38.23 2.47
N ILE A 599 -32.40 37.41 2.88
CA ILE A 599 -32.15 36.13 3.58
C ILE A 599 -31.28 35.21 2.72
N ARG A 600 -31.60 35.04 1.43
CA ARG A 600 -30.80 34.25 0.49
C ARG A 600 -29.36 34.77 0.42
N GLN A 601 -29.17 36.07 0.24
CA GLN A 601 -27.85 36.66 0.11
C GLN A 601 -27.04 36.58 1.42
N LYS A 602 -27.67 36.72 2.59
CA LYS A 602 -27.00 36.51 3.90
C LYS A 602 -26.47 35.10 4.06
N LEU A 603 -27.23 34.08 3.65
CA LEU A 603 -26.78 32.69 3.70
C LEU A 603 -25.55 32.44 2.81
N LEU A 604 -25.53 33.00 1.60
CA LEU A 604 -24.37 32.92 0.70
C LEU A 604 -23.16 33.68 1.26
N ASN A 605 -23.37 34.86 1.83
CA ASN A 605 -22.31 35.64 2.48
C ASN A 605 -21.69 34.88 3.66
N ILE A 606 -22.51 34.31 4.55
CA ILE A 606 -22.08 33.47 5.69
C ILE A 606 -21.16 32.33 5.23
N ILE A 607 -21.52 31.60 4.15
CA ILE A 607 -20.68 30.55 3.59
C ILE A 607 -19.35 31.09 3.06
N SER A 608 -19.39 32.21 2.31
CA SER A 608 -18.18 32.86 1.80
C SER A 608 -17.24 33.26 2.95
N THR A 609 -17.78 33.84 4.03
CA THR A 609 -17.02 34.27 5.22
C THR A 609 -16.46 33.11 6.04
N VAL A 610 -17.16 31.98 6.14
CA VAL A 610 -16.62 30.76 6.78
C VAL A 610 -15.45 30.20 5.99
N LEU A 611 -15.56 30.19 4.66
CA LEU A 611 -14.49 29.72 3.78
C LEU A 611 -13.27 30.69 3.72
N ASP A 612 -13.41 31.95 4.16
CA ASP A 612 -12.27 32.86 4.38
C ASP A 612 -11.48 32.56 5.67
N LYS A 613 -12.04 31.76 6.59
CA LYS A 613 -11.35 31.38 7.84
C LYS A 613 -10.29 30.33 7.54
N LYS A 614 -9.10 30.48 8.11
CA LYS A 614 -7.98 29.51 8.00
C LYS A 614 -8.18 28.26 8.87
N ALA A 615 -9.42 27.80 8.98
CA ALA A 615 -9.81 26.66 9.80
C ALA A 615 -9.29 25.33 9.21
N LYS A 616 -9.21 24.30 10.05
CA LYS A 616 -8.87 22.93 9.65
C LYS A 616 -10.06 22.26 8.96
N SER A 617 -9.77 21.31 8.07
CA SER A 617 -10.77 20.55 7.31
C SER A 617 -11.87 19.96 8.18
N GLN A 618 -11.54 19.40 9.36
CA GLN A 618 -12.51 18.87 10.32
C GLN A 618 -13.51 19.91 10.85
N ARG A 619 -13.11 21.18 10.98
CA ARG A 619 -13.99 22.26 11.41
C ARG A 619 -14.94 22.68 10.30
N LEU A 620 -14.44 22.76 9.07
CA LEU A 620 -15.24 22.98 7.87
C LEU A 620 -16.26 21.85 7.68
N ILE A 621 -15.87 20.57 7.83
CA ILE A 621 -16.77 19.41 7.76
C ILE A 621 -17.91 19.53 8.78
N LYS A 622 -17.60 19.76 10.06
CA LYS A 622 -18.62 19.94 11.12
C LYS A 622 -19.57 21.10 10.78
N TYR A 623 -19.01 22.22 10.31
CA TYR A 623 -19.79 23.39 9.95
C TYR A 623 -20.74 23.13 8.78
N PHE A 624 -20.25 22.58 7.67
CA PHE A 624 -21.09 22.34 6.49
C PHE A 624 -22.20 21.32 6.77
N ARG A 625 -21.96 20.27 7.57
CA ARG A 625 -23.04 19.39 8.08
C ARG A 625 -24.11 20.19 8.82
N SER A 626 -23.69 21.01 9.79
CA SER A 626 -24.60 21.86 10.58
C SER A 626 -25.40 22.84 9.73
N PHE A 627 -24.77 23.41 8.69
CA PHE A 627 -25.38 24.36 7.76
C PHE A 627 -26.35 23.67 6.80
N ASN A 628 -26.01 22.50 6.26
CA ASN A 628 -26.88 21.74 5.37
C ASN A 628 -28.15 21.30 6.10
N GLU A 629 -28.03 20.77 7.32
CA GLU A 629 -29.17 20.47 8.21
C GLU A 629 -30.01 21.73 8.52
N PHE A 630 -29.36 22.86 8.84
CA PHE A 630 -30.03 24.14 9.08
C PHE A 630 -30.84 24.61 7.85
N LEU A 631 -30.33 24.40 6.63
CA LEU A 631 -31.06 24.73 5.41
C LEU A 631 -32.31 23.86 5.21
N GLU A 632 -32.23 22.57 5.54
CA GLU A 632 -33.39 21.67 5.48
C GLU A 632 -34.46 22.08 6.51
N ASP A 633 -34.07 22.38 7.75
CA ASP A 633 -34.96 22.89 8.79
C ASP A 633 -35.57 24.26 8.39
N LEU A 634 -34.78 25.19 7.84
CA LEU A 634 -35.26 26.47 7.28
C LEU A 634 -36.21 26.26 6.09
N ASN A 635 -35.99 25.21 5.29
CA ASN A 635 -36.89 24.83 4.20
C ASN A 635 -38.23 24.30 4.71
N SER A 636 -38.30 23.73 5.92
CA SER A 636 -39.55 23.28 6.54
C SER A 636 -40.46 24.41 7.04
N ILE A 637 -39.91 25.63 7.28
CA ILE A 637 -40.69 26.76 7.81
C ILE A 637 -41.75 27.23 6.80
N GLU A 638 -43.01 27.21 7.23
CA GLU A 638 -44.12 27.90 6.57
C GLU A 638 -44.07 29.40 6.94
N PHE A 639 -43.74 30.27 5.97
CA PHE A 639 -43.71 31.73 6.15
C PHE A 639 -45.12 32.35 6.14
N SER A 640 -46.00 31.83 7.00
CA SER A 640 -47.34 32.36 7.25
C SER A 640 -47.27 33.82 7.71
N TRP A 641 -47.98 34.71 7.03
CA TRP A 641 -48.05 36.11 7.43
C TRP A 641 -49.17 36.32 8.46
N PHE A 642 -48.79 36.44 9.73
CA PHE A 642 -49.72 36.78 10.81
C PHE A 642 -49.66 38.28 11.13
N ILE A 643 -50.83 38.89 11.33
CA ILE A 643 -50.98 40.30 11.71
C ILE A 643 -51.89 40.46 12.95
N LYS A 644 -51.82 41.62 13.60
CA LYS A 644 -52.74 42.01 14.67
C LYS A 644 -53.94 42.77 14.14
N ARG A 645 -55.14 42.43 14.61
CA ARG A 645 -56.35 43.08 14.12
C ARG A 645 -56.53 44.48 14.72
N THR A 646 -56.33 45.51 13.90
CA THR A 646 -56.83 46.88 14.10
C THR A 646 -58.26 47.03 13.56
N ASN A 647 -58.91 48.16 13.86
CA ASN A 647 -60.31 48.39 13.46
C ASN A 647 -60.51 48.59 11.95
N ASP A 648 -59.45 48.89 11.20
CA ASP A 648 -59.49 49.31 9.79
C ASP A 648 -59.28 48.17 8.79
N LEU A 649 -59.24 46.91 9.25
CA LEU A 649 -58.90 45.75 8.41
C LEU A 649 -60.12 45.12 7.72
N ILE A 650 -59.96 44.80 6.44
CA ILE A 650 -60.98 44.24 5.56
C ILE A 650 -61.19 42.75 5.88
N GLU A 651 -62.37 42.37 6.37
CA GLU A 651 -62.67 41.01 6.85
C GLU A 651 -62.54 39.89 5.81
N LYS A 652 -62.47 40.22 4.52
CA LYS A 652 -62.40 39.24 3.43
C LYS A 652 -60.98 38.76 3.10
N GLU A 653 -59.95 39.36 3.68
CA GLU A 653 -58.54 39.12 3.31
C GLU A 653 -57.73 38.48 4.45
N VAL A 654 -58.36 38.27 5.60
CA VAL A 654 -57.72 37.79 6.82
C VAL A 654 -58.57 36.73 7.52
N GLU A 655 -57.93 35.63 7.93
CA GLU A 655 -58.54 34.53 8.68
C GLU A 655 -58.23 34.65 10.17
N TRP A 656 -59.21 34.39 11.03
CA TRP A 656 -59.05 34.39 12.48
C TRP A 656 -58.30 33.14 12.96
N VAL A 657 -57.09 33.31 13.49
CA VAL A 657 -56.28 32.19 14.02
C VAL A 657 -56.26 32.15 15.55
N ASN A 658 -56.28 33.31 16.22
CA ASN A 658 -56.48 33.37 17.67
C ASN A 658 -57.27 34.64 18.04
N ARG A 659 -58.53 34.47 18.45
CA ARG A 659 -59.44 35.59 18.77
C ARG A 659 -59.02 36.34 20.04
N ASP A 660 -58.69 35.62 21.10
CA ASP A 660 -58.32 36.19 22.41
C ASP A 660 -57.07 37.07 22.32
N LYS A 661 -56.14 36.67 21.46
CA LYS A 661 -54.86 37.37 21.21
C LYS A 661 -54.95 38.37 20.04
N LYS A 662 -56.13 38.56 19.43
CA LYS A 662 -56.37 39.43 18.26
C LYS A 662 -55.47 39.12 17.04
N SER A 663 -55.15 37.84 16.80
CA SER A 663 -54.26 37.39 15.73
C SER A 663 -55.02 36.85 14.53
N CYS A 664 -54.68 37.35 13.34
CA CYS A 664 -55.19 36.86 12.07
C CYS A 664 -54.05 36.41 11.14
N LYS A 665 -54.31 35.45 10.26
CA LYS A 665 -53.45 35.09 9.11
C LYS A 665 -53.95 35.84 7.88
N VAL A 666 -53.06 36.42 7.08
CA VAL A 666 -53.43 37.03 5.80
C VAL A 666 -53.65 35.91 4.79
N SER A 667 -54.86 35.82 4.25
CA SER A 667 -55.28 34.76 3.32
C SER A 667 -54.91 35.05 1.87
N ASP A 668 -54.86 36.34 1.50
CA ASP A 668 -54.44 36.82 0.18
C ASP A 668 -53.44 37.97 0.35
N PRO A 669 -52.13 37.67 0.45
CA PRO A 669 -51.11 38.68 0.68
C PRO A 669 -51.03 39.75 -0.42
N GLU A 670 -51.31 39.39 -1.68
CA GLU A 670 -51.15 40.30 -2.81
C GLU A 670 -52.28 41.35 -2.86
N ASN A 671 -53.53 40.94 -2.66
CA ASN A 671 -54.63 41.91 -2.57
C ASN A 671 -54.58 42.72 -1.28
N PHE A 672 -54.14 42.12 -0.17
CA PHE A 672 -53.99 42.80 1.11
C PHE A 672 -52.96 43.94 1.03
N ILE A 673 -51.78 43.68 0.44
CA ILE A 673 -50.74 44.70 0.22
C ILE A 673 -51.28 45.87 -0.61
N LYS A 674 -52.00 45.60 -1.70
CA LYS A 674 -52.55 46.64 -2.60
C LYS A 674 -53.61 47.54 -1.94
N LYS A 675 -54.25 47.11 -0.85
CA LYS A 675 -55.34 47.83 -0.17
C LYS A 675 -54.94 48.43 1.17
N CYS A 676 -53.91 47.90 1.81
CA CYS A 676 -53.41 48.40 3.09
C CYS A 676 -52.49 49.61 2.87
N LYS A 677 -52.77 50.75 3.52
CA LYS A 677 -51.90 51.94 3.44
C LYS A 677 -50.57 51.72 4.16
N ASP A 678 -50.64 51.17 5.36
CA ASP A 678 -49.50 50.90 6.23
C ASP A 678 -49.32 49.39 6.37
N ILE A 679 -48.57 48.80 5.42
CA ILE A 679 -48.38 47.35 5.34
C ILE A 679 -47.69 46.86 6.62
N PRO A 680 -48.30 45.94 7.41
CA PRO A 680 -47.72 45.39 8.64
C PRO A 680 -46.46 44.56 8.37
N ASN A 681 -45.60 44.44 9.38
CA ASN A 681 -44.36 43.67 9.30
C ASN A 681 -44.61 42.16 9.14
N HIS A 682 -43.62 41.43 8.59
CA HIS A 682 -43.65 39.97 8.52
C HIS A 682 -42.60 39.39 9.48
N TYR A 683 -43.03 39.19 10.73
CA TYR A 683 -42.14 38.87 11.85
C TYR A 683 -41.31 37.60 11.65
N LEU A 684 -41.77 36.58 10.90
CA LEU A 684 -40.95 35.38 10.65
C LEU A 684 -39.77 35.67 9.72
N ILE A 685 -39.94 36.59 8.76
CA ILE A 685 -38.86 37.06 7.88
C ILE A 685 -37.84 37.85 8.70
N GLU A 686 -38.30 38.81 9.50
CA GLU A 686 -37.43 39.61 10.36
C GLU A 686 -36.68 38.77 11.40
N ILE A 687 -37.35 37.82 12.06
CA ILE A 687 -36.71 36.88 13.00
C ILE A 687 -35.62 36.09 12.27
N THR A 688 -35.90 35.58 11.07
CA THR A 688 -34.90 34.86 10.27
C THR A 688 -33.71 35.75 9.91
N GLN A 689 -33.95 36.99 9.49
CA GLN A 689 -32.89 37.97 9.20
C GLN A 689 -32.04 38.29 10.43
N ASP A 690 -32.64 38.52 11.60
CA ASP A 690 -31.93 38.82 12.85
C ASP A 690 -31.11 37.64 13.37
N LEU A 691 -31.64 36.41 13.23
CA LEU A 691 -30.91 35.20 13.56
C LEU A 691 -29.69 35.01 12.64
N LEU A 692 -29.84 35.25 11.34
CA LEU A 692 -28.71 35.21 10.40
C LEU A 692 -27.70 36.36 10.64
N ASN A 693 -28.18 37.56 11.00
CA ASN A 693 -27.32 38.67 11.43
C ASN A 693 -26.45 38.24 12.63
N SER A 694 -27.00 37.50 13.60
CA SER A 694 -26.22 37.01 14.74
C SER A 694 -25.09 36.05 14.33
N VAL A 695 -25.31 35.20 13.32
CA VAL A 695 -24.30 34.30 12.74
C VAL A 695 -23.21 35.08 12.00
N SER A 696 -23.60 36.04 11.14
CA SER A 696 -22.66 36.94 10.45
C SER A 696 -21.81 37.73 11.44
N ASN A 697 -22.44 38.35 12.45
CA ASN A 697 -21.75 39.10 13.49
C ASN A 697 -20.73 38.24 14.24
N LEU A 698 -21.08 37.00 14.62
CA LEU A 698 -20.15 36.06 15.25
C LEU A 698 -18.95 35.74 14.35
N LEU A 699 -19.17 35.56 13.04
CA LEU A 699 -18.11 35.26 12.09
C LEU A 699 -17.21 36.47 11.79
N GLU A 700 -17.76 37.69 11.78
CA GLU A 700 -17.00 38.92 11.61
C GLU A 700 -16.19 39.30 12.85
N GLN A 701 -16.69 38.97 14.05
CA GLN A 701 -16.00 39.14 15.31
C GLN A 701 -14.71 38.30 15.36
N LYS A 702 -13.55 38.95 15.18
CA LYS A 702 -12.21 38.34 15.35
C LYS A 702 -11.84 38.11 16.83
N ARG A 703 -12.79 37.61 17.64
CA ARG A 703 -12.63 37.40 19.08
C ARG A 703 -11.89 36.10 19.41
N TRP A 704 -12.09 35.03 18.63
CA TRP A 704 -11.46 33.73 18.84
C TRP A 704 -10.66 33.29 17.60
N SER A 705 -10.03 32.12 17.67
CA SER A 705 -9.28 31.57 16.53
C SER A 705 -10.21 31.23 15.36
N ASP A 706 -9.66 31.12 14.14
CA ASP A 706 -10.45 30.74 12.96
C ASP A 706 -11.11 29.35 13.12
N ASP A 707 -10.45 28.40 13.79
CA ASP A 707 -11.04 27.09 14.14
C ASP A 707 -12.25 27.26 15.09
N ASP A 708 -12.12 28.12 16.12
CA ASP A 708 -13.15 28.32 17.14
C ASP A 708 -14.35 29.10 16.61
N ASN A 709 -14.13 30.14 15.80
CA ASN A 709 -15.20 30.92 15.18
C ASN A 709 -16.08 30.03 14.27
N VAL A 710 -15.48 29.12 13.51
CA VAL A 710 -16.20 28.16 12.65
C VAL A 710 -16.97 27.12 13.48
N ASN A 711 -16.38 26.63 14.58
CA ASN A 711 -17.12 25.75 15.52
C ASN A 711 -18.29 26.47 16.19
N ALA A 712 -18.11 27.73 16.60
CA ALA A 712 -19.13 28.51 17.27
C ALA A 712 -20.28 28.87 16.32
N ALA A 713 -20.01 29.19 15.05
CA ALA A 713 -21.05 29.36 14.03
C ALA A 713 -21.82 28.05 13.76
N SER A 714 -21.13 26.90 13.71
CA SER A 714 -21.74 25.56 13.61
C SER A 714 -22.68 25.28 14.78
N GLU A 715 -22.27 25.60 16.00
CA GLU A 715 -23.07 25.43 17.22
C GLU A 715 -24.24 26.42 17.31
N LEU A 716 -24.04 27.66 16.83
CA LEU A 716 -25.09 28.68 16.73
C LEU A 716 -26.19 28.23 15.77
N LEU A 717 -25.85 27.84 14.53
CA LEU A 717 -26.82 27.29 13.57
C LEU A 717 -27.57 26.07 14.14
N SER A 718 -26.85 25.18 14.83
CA SER A 718 -27.41 23.99 15.48
C SER A 718 -28.36 24.29 16.64
N ALA A 719 -28.23 25.45 17.30
CA ALA A 719 -29.16 25.92 18.33
C ALA A 719 -30.32 26.73 17.73
N ILE A 720 -30.05 27.53 16.70
CA ILE A 720 -31.08 28.30 15.98
C ILE A 720 -32.08 27.36 15.30
N LYS A 721 -31.65 26.29 14.63
CA LYS A 721 -32.57 25.35 13.96
C LYS A 721 -33.58 24.73 14.92
N LYS A 722 -33.19 24.46 16.17
CA LYS A 722 -34.09 23.99 17.24
C LYS A 722 -35.15 25.02 17.66
N SER A 723 -34.93 26.32 17.42
CA SER A 723 -35.91 27.37 17.71
C SER A 723 -37.07 27.39 16.70
N PHE A 724 -36.83 26.95 15.46
CA PHE A 724 -37.79 27.05 14.35
C PHE A 724 -39.12 26.35 14.65
N LEU A 725 -39.09 25.24 15.40
CA LEU A 725 -40.29 24.48 15.76
C LEU A 725 -41.30 25.28 16.62
N TYR A 726 -40.85 26.37 17.25
CA TYR A 726 -41.68 27.27 18.07
C TYR A 726 -42.20 28.49 17.31
N LEU A 727 -41.73 28.76 16.09
CA LEU A 727 -42.16 29.93 15.31
C LEU A 727 -43.67 29.90 15.00
N LYS A 728 -44.24 28.71 14.88
CA LYS A 728 -45.69 28.46 14.75
C LYS A 728 -46.53 28.99 15.93
N GLU A 729 -45.93 29.33 17.06
CA GLU A 729 -46.63 29.89 18.21
C GLU A 729 -46.87 31.40 18.11
N GLN A 730 -46.35 32.10 17.10
CA GLN A 730 -46.58 33.54 16.89
C GLN A 730 -48.04 33.97 17.13
N PRO A 731 -49.09 33.28 16.62
CA PRO A 731 -50.48 33.71 16.81
C PRO A 731 -50.94 33.77 18.28
N ASN A 732 -50.25 33.12 19.20
CA ASN A 732 -50.62 33.03 20.63
C ASN A 732 -50.07 34.19 21.48
N TYR A 733 -49.18 35.01 20.93
CA TYR A 733 -48.60 36.16 21.63
C TYR A 733 -49.54 37.37 21.63
N MET A 734 -49.47 38.23 22.66
CA MET A 734 -50.22 39.50 22.66
C MET A 734 -49.57 40.59 21.81
N SER A 735 -48.23 40.70 21.82
CA SER A 735 -47.45 41.55 20.91
C SER A 735 -46.48 40.68 20.11
N PHE A 736 -46.39 40.95 18.80
CA PHE A 736 -45.44 40.25 17.94
C PHE A 736 -44.02 40.82 18.05
N ASP A 737 -43.85 42.05 18.53
CA ASP A 737 -42.53 42.62 18.84
C ASP A 737 -41.89 41.93 20.05
N ILE A 738 -42.70 41.59 21.06
CA ILE A 738 -42.26 40.75 22.19
C ILE A 738 -41.87 39.36 21.70
N PHE A 739 -42.73 38.72 20.87
CA PHE A 739 -42.41 37.42 20.24
C PHE A 739 -41.09 37.45 19.46
N LYS A 740 -40.83 38.52 18.69
CA LYS A 740 -39.57 38.74 17.99
C LYS A 740 -38.40 38.84 18.96
N LYS A 741 -38.48 39.70 19.99
CA LYS A 741 -37.43 39.87 21.00
C LYS A 741 -37.11 38.56 21.73
N GLU A 742 -38.13 37.80 22.13
CA GLU A 742 -37.96 36.49 22.77
C GLU A 742 -37.36 35.44 21.83
N SER A 743 -37.67 35.51 20.52
CA SER A 743 -37.18 34.54 19.53
C SER A 743 -35.72 34.77 19.11
N THR A 744 -35.26 36.01 19.08
CA THR A 744 -33.91 36.38 18.60
C THR A 744 -32.94 36.74 19.74
N GLY A 745 -33.45 37.34 20.81
CA GLY A 745 -32.67 37.91 21.92
C GLY A 745 -31.68 36.94 22.59
N PRO A 746 -32.07 35.69 22.92
CA PRO A 746 -31.13 34.74 23.54
C PRO A 746 -29.88 34.48 22.69
N PHE A 747 -30.05 34.33 21.37
CA PHE A 747 -28.94 34.07 20.43
C PHE A 747 -28.01 35.29 20.30
N ILE A 748 -28.58 36.47 20.04
CA ILE A 748 -27.84 37.73 19.95
C ILE A 748 -27.05 37.99 21.25
N SER A 749 -27.72 37.84 22.40
CA SER A 749 -27.11 38.02 23.72
C SER A 749 -25.91 37.09 23.96
N VAL A 750 -25.93 35.86 23.45
CA VAL A 750 -24.80 34.93 23.61
C VAL A 750 -23.65 35.23 22.65
N VAL A 751 -23.93 35.70 21.43
CA VAL A 751 -22.87 36.22 20.53
C VAL A 751 -22.17 37.41 21.17
N ASP A 752 -22.93 38.39 21.68
CA ASP A 752 -22.35 39.64 22.17
C ASP A 752 -21.60 39.50 23.49
N ASN A 753 -22.11 38.69 24.43
CA ASN A 753 -21.60 38.64 25.82
C ASN A 753 -20.60 37.51 26.11
N SER A 754 -20.38 36.56 25.20
CA SER A 754 -19.46 35.44 25.44
C SER A 754 -18.00 35.89 25.35
N ARG A 755 -17.20 35.62 26.39
CA ARG A 755 -15.80 36.08 26.49
C ARG A 755 -14.80 35.11 25.86
N SER A 756 -15.13 33.83 25.78
CA SER A 756 -14.32 32.78 25.17
C SER A 756 -15.20 31.76 24.45
N TYR A 757 -14.62 30.94 23.57
CA TYR A 757 -15.36 29.88 22.88
C TYR A 757 -15.98 28.86 23.86
N GLU A 758 -15.31 28.48 24.95
CA GLU A 758 -15.91 27.56 25.94
C GLU A 758 -17.05 28.20 26.76
N ASP A 759 -17.00 29.52 27.01
CA ASP A 759 -18.12 30.28 27.61
C ASP A 759 -19.31 30.35 26.63
N PHE A 760 -19.04 30.62 25.35
CA PHE A 760 -20.02 30.59 24.27
C PHE A 760 -20.68 29.21 24.14
N LYS A 761 -19.89 28.14 24.05
CA LYS A 761 -20.33 26.75 23.89
C LYS A 761 -21.21 26.28 25.04
N LYS A 762 -20.85 26.61 26.29
CA LYS A 762 -21.72 26.39 27.46
C LYS A 762 -23.06 27.10 27.30
N ARG A 763 -23.03 28.40 26.98
CA ARG A 763 -24.24 29.24 26.83
C ARG A 763 -25.15 28.77 25.70
N ILE A 764 -24.60 28.51 24.52
CA ILE A 764 -25.38 28.12 23.33
C ILE A 764 -25.93 26.70 23.45
N GLY A 765 -25.20 25.79 24.12
CA GLY A 765 -25.71 24.46 24.49
C GLY A 765 -26.93 24.56 25.39
N ILE A 766 -26.83 25.38 26.46
CA ILE A 766 -27.96 25.66 27.36
C ILE A 766 -29.14 26.27 26.59
N ILE A 767 -28.93 27.25 25.70
CA ILE A 767 -30.01 27.79 24.85
C ILE A 767 -30.65 26.69 24.01
N GLY A 768 -29.85 25.86 23.34
CA GLY A 768 -30.33 24.78 22.49
C GLY A 768 -31.09 23.67 23.21
N GLU A 769 -31.05 23.59 24.54
CA GLU A 769 -31.83 22.65 25.35
C GLU A 769 -33.01 23.33 26.07
N SER A 770 -32.84 24.59 26.48
CA SER A 770 -33.81 25.31 27.32
C SER A 770 -34.62 26.39 26.58
N PHE A 771 -34.52 26.49 25.25
CA PHE A 771 -35.11 27.59 24.46
C PHE A 771 -36.60 27.86 24.78
N TRP A 772 -37.41 26.82 24.98
CA TRP A 772 -38.83 26.97 25.35
C TRP A 772 -39.02 27.74 26.68
N TYR A 773 -38.20 27.41 27.69
CA TYR A 773 -38.16 28.07 28.99
C TYR A 773 -37.59 29.49 28.88
N LEU A 774 -36.57 29.68 28.03
CA LEU A 774 -35.89 30.97 27.84
C LEU A 774 -36.72 32.02 27.10
N ARG A 775 -37.67 31.62 26.24
CA ARG A 775 -38.53 32.60 25.57
C ARG A 775 -39.69 33.07 26.45
N LYS A 776 -40.45 32.15 27.07
CA LYS A 776 -41.68 32.44 27.85
C LYS A 776 -41.50 33.22 29.17
N GLN A 777 -40.38 33.89 29.39
CA GLN A 777 -40.01 34.54 30.66
C GLN A 777 -41.07 35.50 31.20
N ASP A 778 -41.66 36.33 30.33
CA ASP A 778 -42.66 37.31 30.74
C ASP A 778 -44.06 36.68 30.97
N GLU A 779 -44.29 35.42 30.56
CA GLU A 779 -45.51 34.65 30.88
C GLU A 779 -45.37 33.80 32.16
N ILE A 780 -44.22 33.16 32.40
CA ILE A 780 -44.03 32.20 33.53
C ILE A 780 -43.12 32.74 34.65
N GLY A 781 -42.35 33.80 34.42
CA GLY A 781 -41.40 34.33 35.39
C GLY A 781 -40.09 33.53 35.49
N ILE A 782 -39.00 34.25 35.77
CA ILE A 782 -37.62 33.70 35.77
C ILE A 782 -37.45 32.52 36.74
N GLU A 783 -37.98 32.61 37.97
CA GLU A 783 -37.81 31.54 38.97
C GLU A 783 -38.62 30.28 38.65
N GLU A 784 -39.78 30.41 38.00
CA GLU A 784 -40.61 29.27 37.62
C GLU A 784 -40.08 28.59 36.34
N ALA A 785 -39.57 29.37 35.38
CA ALA A 785 -38.82 28.85 34.23
C ALA A 785 -37.61 28.01 34.67
N LEU A 786 -36.83 28.52 35.63
CA LEU A 786 -35.71 27.80 36.25
C LEU A 786 -36.18 26.55 37.02
N GLY A 787 -37.31 26.64 37.72
CA GLY A 787 -37.92 25.54 38.47
C GLY A 787 -38.43 24.39 37.59
N LEU A 788 -39.01 24.69 36.43
CA LEU A 788 -39.44 23.69 35.45
C LEU A 788 -38.24 23.01 34.78
N TYR A 789 -37.26 23.80 34.31
CA TYR A 789 -36.03 23.25 33.75
C TYR A 789 -35.27 22.35 34.75
N ARG A 790 -35.25 22.73 36.04
CA ARG A 790 -34.70 21.91 37.14
C ARG A 790 -35.36 20.53 37.24
N LYS A 791 -36.70 20.46 37.13
CA LYS A 791 -37.46 19.22 37.27
C LYS A 791 -37.20 18.22 36.15
N GLU A 792 -36.93 18.71 34.94
CA GLU A 792 -36.78 17.85 33.76
C GLU A 792 -35.33 17.48 33.46
N ASN A 793 -34.35 18.35 33.78
CA ASN A 793 -32.97 18.23 33.26
C ASN A 793 -31.86 18.14 34.34
N ASN A 794 -32.17 17.99 35.63
CA ASN A 794 -31.17 17.84 36.72
C ASN A 794 -30.06 18.93 36.71
N SER A 795 -30.44 20.19 36.50
CA SER A 795 -29.49 21.29 36.27
C SER A 795 -28.59 21.63 37.47
N THR A 796 -27.33 21.98 37.21
CA THR A 796 -26.38 22.46 38.23
C THR A 796 -26.50 23.98 38.49
N VAL A 797 -25.99 24.44 39.64
CA VAL A 797 -25.95 25.86 40.04
C VAL A 797 -25.20 26.75 39.03
N GLU A 798 -24.24 26.20 38.29
CA GLU A 798 -23.51 26.94 37.24
C GLU A 798 -24.38 27.15 35.99
N ILE A 799 -25.19 26.16 35.61
CA ILE A 799 -26.20 26.30 34.55
C ILE A 799 -27.24 27.34 34.94
N GLU A 800 -27.71 27.36 36.20
CA GLU A 800 -28.65 28.39 36.67
C GLU A 800 -28.08 29.81 36.62
N LYS A 801 -26.78 30.00 36.91
CA LYS A 801 -26.12 31.31 36.77
C LYS A 801 -26.04 31.74 35.31
N ILE A 802 -25.75 30.82 34.41
CA ILE A 802 -25.70 31.09 32.96
C ILE A 802 -27.10 31.41 32.43
N LEU A 803 -28.11 30.62 32.81
CA LEU A 803 -29.52 30.92 32.52
C LEU A 803 -29.88 32.31 33.03
N ARG A 804 -29.69 32.63 34.32
CA ARG A 804 -29.94 33.99 34.85
C ARG A 804 -29.23 35.08 34.05
N ALA A 805 -27.98 34.89 33.62
CA ALA A 805 -27.26 35.86 32.80
C ALA A 805 -27.85 36.02 31.38
N CYS A 806 -28.42 34.97 30.79
CA CYS A 806 -29.16 35.02 29.52
C CYS A 806 -30.60 35.55 29.67
N LEU A 807 -31.18 35.47 30.88
CA LEU A 807 -32.52 35.95 31.23
C LEU A 807 -32.52 37.44 31.65
N GLN A 808 -31.39 37.97 32.14
CA GLN A 808 -31.28 39.32 32.74
C GLN A 808 -30.92 40.46 31.77
N THR A 809 -30.76 40.20 30.48
CA THR A 809 -30.54 41.24 29.45
C THR A 809 -31.86 41.93 29.07
N LYS A 810 -32.37 42.77 29.97
CA LYS A 810 -33.44 43.75 29.69
C LYS A 810 -32.88 45.13 29.35
#